data_AF-A0A6I4M926-F1
#
_entry.id   AF-A0A6I4M926-F1
#
_cell.length_a   1.000
_cell.length_b   1.000
_cell.length_c   1.000
_cell.angle_alpha   90.00
_cell.angle_beta   90.00
_cell.angle_gamma   90.00
#
_symmetry.space_group_name_H-M   'P 1'
#
loop_
_entity.id
_entity.type
_entity.pdbx_description
1 polymer ?
#
loop_
_entity_poly.entity_id
_entity_poly.type
_entity_poly.pdbx_seq_one_letter_code
_entity_poly.pdbx_strand_id
1 'polypeptide(L)'
;MAIGLTEEHEALADSVRGFAERNIPVTAVRAALDADEETRPGFWPALAEQGLLGLHLDEEHGGQGYGLLELSVVLEELGRAAAPGPFLPTVLASSVIDASSNAKLRAELLPGLADGSRTGAVALSGSLTGTRQGGALAVSGSAATVLGALLADVVVLPVTAGGEQQWVAVDAADLKVTAVASLDKVRRVAAVEADGVTVPADRVLDGVTTGRVRDLAAALFGAEAAGLAGWLVTTAAEYAKVREQFGRPIGQFQGVKHKAARALIALEQARAAAWDAARALDEGTEEAGFAAAVAAVIAADAGVQTARDAIQMLGGIGFTWEHDAHIYLRRALTLRALLGPAKDWAAKVAELALAGGRREVELELDEGAQPLRERIRAEVAELAAIEDKDALHVKMGDEGWTVPHFPKPWGRGASPVEQVIIQQELKAAKVKAPNLVIGAWLVPSLVRYGSQEQKERFLRPTLRGQMVWCQLFSEPGAGSDLASLSMKAERVEGGWKLTGQKIWTSVAQHAQWGFCIARTAPDAPKHDGITYFLVDMKSPGVDVRPLRELTGDALFNEVFLDGVFVPDDCVVGEVNQGWQVARNTLSNERVSLSTGGGLGMGVPELLKFFKGRRLDAVTTAEVGKLVAQGQSIDLLGLRTTLKQLNGVEPGAEASVRKLLGVQFNQDVADYCWAAQGEAAATETPMAESGIIARAMLFSRAMTIYGGTTEVQLNIIGERLLGLPRDPEPGK
;
A
#
# COMPACT_ATOMS: atom_id res chain seq x y z
N MET A 1 6.75 -3.16 5.77
CA MET A 1 6.93 -4.52 5.20
C MET A 1 7.93 -4.45 4.06
N ALA A 2 8.96 -5.30 3.99
CA ALA A 2 9.86 -5.40 2.81
C ALA A 2 9.11 -5.86 1.55
N ILE A 3 9.68 -5.72 0.35
CA ILE A 3 9.08 -6.16 -0.93
C ILE A 3 8.69 -7.64 -0.84
N GLY A 4 9.61 -8.49 -0.40
CA GLY A 4 9.39 -9.90 -0.16
C GLY A 4 8.46 -10.18 1.03
N LEU A 5 7.66 -11.24 0.92
CA LEU A 5 6.59 -11.56 1.88
C LEU A 5 6.67 -12.97 2.50
N THR A 6 7.50 -13.86 1.95
CA THR A 6 7.68 -15.25 2.42
C THR A 6 8.92 -15.36 3.30
N GLU A 7 9.03 -16.44 4.07
CA GLU A 7 10.23 -16.71 4.89
C GLU A 7 11.51 -16.79 4.03
N GLU A 8 11.42 -17.36 2.82
CA GLU A 8 12.53 -17.43 1.87
C GLU A 8 12.97 -16.04 1.42
N HIS A 9 12.01 -15.15 1.13
CA HIS A 9 12.34 -13.76 0.80
C HIS A 9 12.99 -13.03 1.98
N GLU A 10 12.51 -13.26 3.21
CA GLU A 10 13.08 -12.65 4.41
C GLU A 10 14.52 -13.15 4.64
N ALA A 11 14.77 -14.45 4.46
CA ALA A 11 16.11 -15.03 4.53
C ALA A 11 17.05 -14.47 3.43
N LEU A 12 16.55 -14.30 2.20
CA LEU A 12 17.29 -13.66 1.11
C LEU A 12 17.65 -12.21 1.46
N ALA A 13 16.66 -11.43 1.93
CA ALA A 13 16.88 -10.04 2.33
C ALA A 13 17.93 -9.93 3.45
N ASP A 14 17.85 -10.78 4.47
CA ASP A 14 18.82 -10.78 5.57
C ASP A 14 20.22 -11.20 5.12
N SER A 15 20.32 -12.16 4.19
CA SER A 15 21.60 -12.56 3.57
C SER A 15 22.24 -11.38 2.82
N VAL A 16 21.48 -10.69 1.96
CA VAL A 16 21.96 -9.55 1.17
C VAL A 16 22.29 -8.36 2.08
N ARG A 17 21.48 -8.11 3.11
CA ARG A 17 21.76 -7.06 4.10
C ARG A 17 23.08 -7.33 4.83
N GLY A 18 23.26 -8.55 5.31
CA GLY A 18 24.51 -8.96 5.94
C GLY A 18 25.71 -8.86 4.99
N PHE A 19 25.52 -9.19 3.70
CA PHE A 19 26.53 -8.96 2.67
C PHE A 19 26.88 -7.46 2.53
N ALA A 20 25.86 -6.60 2.41
CA ALA A 20 26.05 -5.16 2.23
C ALA A 20 26.74 -4.51 3.44
N GLU A 21 26.37 -4.89 4.67
CA GLU A 21 27.01 -4.41 5.90
C GLU A 21 28.50 -4.74 5.96
N ARG A 22 28.90 -5.92 5.45
CA ARG A 22 30.31 -6.37 5.44
C ARG A 22 31.13 -5.76 4.30
N ASN A 23 30.54 -5.66 3.11
CA ASN A 23 31.28 -5.38 1.87
C ASN A 23 31.05 -3.98 1.30
N ILE A 24 29.98 -3.31 1.72
CA ILE A 24 29.57 -1.98 1.25
C ILE A 24 29.44 -1.03 2.45
N PRO A 25 30.51 -0.83 3.25
CA PRO A 25 30.47 0.14 4.33
C PRO A 25 30.30 1.55 3.77
N VAL A 26 29.78 2.47 4.59
CA VAL A 26 29.62 3.89 4.24
C VAL A 26 30.91 4.49 3.67
N THR A 27 32.08 4.09 4.19
CA THR A 27 33.40 4.52 3.68
C THR A 27 33.64 4.14 2.22
N ALA A 28 33.16 2.98 1.76
CA ALA A 28 33.27 2.57 0.36
C ALA A 28 32.36 3.39 -0.55
N VAL A 29 31.13 3.67 -0.11
CA VAL A 29 30.20 4.55 -0.84
C VAL A 29 30.78 5.97 -0.94
N ARG A 30 31.38 6.46 0.14
CA ARG A 30 32.06 7.76 0.18
C ARG A 30 33.29 7.83 -0.72
N ALA A 31 34.12 6.79 -0.72
CA ALA A 31 35.25 6.70 -1.64
C ALA A 31 34.78 6.75 -3.11
N ALA A 32 33.68 6.06 -3.44
CA ALA A 32 33.09 6.13 -4.79
C ALA A 32 32.51 7.52 -5.13
N LEU A 33 31.95 8.23 -4.14
CA LEU A 33 31.41 9.58 -4.30
C LEU A 33 32.50 10.60 -4.66
N ASP A 34 33.66 10.47 -4.03
CA ASP A 34 34.80 11.39 -4.17
C ASP A 34 35.78 10.97 -5.27
N ALA A 35 35.62 9.79 -5.86
CA ALA A 35 36.48 9.31 -6.94
C ALA A 35 36.33 10.15 -8.22
N ASP A 36 37.44 10.39 -8.93
CA ASP A 36 37.40 11.09 -10.22
C ASP A 36 36.81 10.22 -11.34
N GLU A 37 37.08 8.92 -11.30
CA GLU A 37 36.63 7.92 -12.28
C GLU A 37 35.76 6.85 -11.61
N GLU A 38 34.84 6.27 -12.38
CA GLU A 38 34.05 5.14 -11.92
C GLU A 38 34.79 3.84 -12.26
N THR A 39 34.98 2.97 -11.26
CA THR A 39 35.60 1.65 -11.44
C THR A 39 34.68 0.56 -10.91
N ARG A 40 34.87 -0.67 -11.39
CA ARG A 40 34.15 -1.84 -10.86
C ARG A 40 34.40 -1.97 -9.34
N PRO A 41 33.36 -2.06 -8.50
CA PRO A 41 33.55 -2.12 -7.05
C PRO A 41 34.33 -3.37 -6.62
N GLY A 42 35.16 -3.25 -5.58
CA GLY A 42 35.96 -4.38 -5.08
C GLY A 42 35.13 -5.57 -4.56
N PHE A 43 33.86 -5.33 -4.19
CA PHE A 43 32.92 -6.38 -3.77
C PHE A 43 32.21 -7.09 -4.93
N TRP A 44 32.47 -6.70 -6.19
CA TRP A 44 31.82 -7.27 -7.36
C TRP A 44 31.99 -8.80 -7.49
N PRO A 45 33.20 -9.38 -7.32
CA PRO A 45 33.35 -10.84 -7.36
C PRO A 45 32.52 -11.54 -6.28
N ALA A 46 32.38 -10.92 -5.10
CA ALA A 46 31.60 -11.51 -4.02
C ALA A 46 30.08 -11.49 -4.29
N LEU A 47 29.57 -10.53 -5.10
CA LEU A 47 28.18 -10.57 -5.60
C LEU A 47 27.98 -11.76 -6.55
N ALA A 48 28.95 -12.00 -7.43
CA ALA A 48 28.93 -13.11 -8.38
C ALA A 48 29.05 -14.47 -7.66
N GLU A 49 29.94 -14.60 -6.68
CA GLU A 49 30.11 -15.82 -5.88
C GLU A 49 28.84 -16.20 -5.09
N GLN A 50 28.04 -15.20 -4.68
CA GLN A 50 26.72 -15.43 -4.07
C GLN A 50 25.61 -15.71 -5.10
N GLY A 51 25.93 -15.64 -6.40
CA GLY A 51 24.99 -15.84 -7.50
C GLY A 51 23.92 -14.74 -7.61
N LEU A 52 24.15 -13.55 -7.03
CA LEU A 52 23.16 -12.48 -6.99
C LEU A 52 22.95 -11.81 -8.35
N LEU A 53 23.95 -11.85 -9.24
CA LEU A 53 23.89 -11.25 -10.58
C LEU A 53 23.02 -12.07 -11.54
N GLY A 54 23.05 -13.40 -11.43
CA GLY A 54 22.25 -14.34 -12.20
C GLY A 54 20.97 -14.82 -11.50
N LEU A 55 20.57 -14.22 -10.38
CA LEU A 55 19.51 -14.74 -9.50
C LEU A 55 18.19 -15.04 -10.25
N HIS A 56 17.79 -14.12 -11.13
CA HIS A 56 16.56 -14.14 -11.92
C HIS A 56 16.65 -14.93 -13.24
N LEU A 57 17.81 -15.50 -13.56
CA LEU A 57 18.05 -16.19 -14.82
C LEU A 57 17.94 -17.69 -14.62
N ASP A 58 17.56 -18.41 -15.68
CA ASP A 58 17.52 -19.86 -15.68
C ASP A 58 18.91 -20.47 -15.39
N GLU A 59 18.91 -21.64 -14.73
CA GLU A 59 20.13 -22.38 -14.43
C GLU A 59 20.92 -22.76 -15.70
N GLU A 60 20.25 -22.95 -16.84
CA GLU A 60 20.89 -23.23 -18.13
C GLU A 60 21.81 -22.10 -18.63
N HIS A 61 21.63 -20.90 -18.07
CA HIS A 61 22.42 -19.71 -18.37
C HIS A 61 23.33 -19.31 -17.20
N GLY A 62 23.55 -20.21 -16.24
CA GLY A 62 24.38 -19.95 -15.06
C GLY A 62 23.68 -19.14 -13.97
N GLY A 63 22.36 -19.00 -14.05
CA GLY A 63 21.54 -18.35 -13.03
C GLY A 63 21.12 -19.28 -11.90
N GLN A 64 20.15 -18.84 -11.09
CA GLN A 64 19.61 -19.59 -9.96
C GLN A 64 18.13 -20.00 -10.12
N GLY A 65 17.50 -19.67 -11.24
CA GLY A 65 16.12 -20.04 -11.54
C GLY A 65 15.04 -19.35 -10.71
N TYR A 66 15.37 -18.27 -10.00
CA TYR A 66 14.37 -17.41 -9.36
C TYR A 66 13.82 -16.37 -10.36
N GLY A 67 12.94 -15.49 -9.89
CA GLY A 67 12.32 -14.45 -10.72
C GLY A 67 12.82 -13.03 -10.44
N LEU A 68 12.15 -12.08 -11.08
CA LEU A 68 12.31 -10.65 -10.85
C LEU A 68 11.85 -10.25 -9.45
N LEU A 69 10.97 -11.01 -8.80
CA LEU A 69 10.58 -10.77 -7.42
C LEU A 69 11.75 -10.94 -6.46
N GLU A 70 12.48 -12.06 -6.51
CA GLU A 70 13.66 -12.28 -5.68
C GLU A 70 14.76 -11.27 -6.02
N LEU A 71 14.96 -10.95 -7.31
CA LEU A 71 15.87 -9.88 -7.71
C LEU A 71 15.46 -8.52 -7.11
N SER A 72 14.16 -8.23 -7.04
CA SER A 72 13.65 -6.99 -6.43
C SER A 72 13.93 -6.94 -4.93
N VAL A 73 13.92 -8.08 -4.23
CA VAL A 73 14.36 -8.17 -2.82
C VAL A 73 15.85 -7.82 -2.69
N VAL A 74 16.70 -8.33 -3.58
CA VAL A 74 18.14 -7.97 -3.61
C VAL A 74 18.33 -6.48 -3.88
N LEU A 75 17.61 -5.92 -4.86
CA LEU A 75 17.69 -4.51 -5.22
C LEU A 75 17.21 -3.58 -4.10
N GLU A 76 16.21 -4.00 -3.31
CA GLU A 76 15.79 -3.25 -2.13
C GLU A 76 16.94 -3.10 -1.12
N GLU A 77 17.62 -4.19 -0.77
CA GLU A 77 18.70 -4.16 0.22
C GLU A 77 19.97 -3.48 -0.31
N LEU A 78 20.35 -3.71 -1.57
CA LEU A 78 21.47 -2.99 -2.20
C LEU A 78 21.17 -1.50 -2.39
N GLY A 79 19.92 -1.14 -2.71
CA GLY A 79 19.45 0.23 -2.73
C GLY A 79 19.53 0.88 -1.36
N ARG A 80 19.14 0.17 -0.29
CA ARG A 80 19.27 0.64 1.10
C ARG A 80 20.73 0.95 1.47
N ALA A 81 21.68 0.17 0.96
CA ALA A 81 23.11 0.40 1.15
C ALA A 81 23.73 1.44 0.20
N ALA A 82 22.93 2.03 -0.71
CA ALA A 82 23.41 2.89 -1.79
C ALA A 82 24.58 2.27 -2.59
N ALA A 83 24.51 0.95 -2.84
CA ALA A 83 25.59 0.17 -3.45
C ALA A 83 26.11 0.86 -4.73
N PRO A 84 27.41 1.17 -4.85
CA PRO A 84 27.99 1.76 -6.06
C PRO A 84 28.12 0.73 -7.19
N GLY A 85 28.31 1.22 -8.41
CA GLY A 85 28.67 0.38 -9.55
C GLY A 85 27.48 -0.28 -10.28
N PRO A 86 27.77 -1.31 -11.12
CA PRO A 86 26.90 -1.65 -12.23
C PRO A 86 25.91 -2.79 -11.93
N PHE A 87 25.55 -3.06 -10.66
CA PHE A 87 24.63 -4.16 -10.33
C PHE A 87 23.27 -3.98 -11.03
N LEU A 88 22.54 -2.90 -10.73
CA LEU A 88 21.24 -2.62 -11.35
C LEU A 88 21.30 -2.54 -12.89
N PRO A 89 22.26 -1.79 -13.50
CA PRO A 89 22.42 -1.80 -14.96
C PRO A 89 22.64 -3.18 -15.56
N THR A 90 23.45 -4.02 -14.91
CA THR A 90 23.79 -5.36 -15.40
C THR A 90 22.59 -6.29 -15.32
N VAL A 91 21.88 -6.32 -14.19
CA VAL A 91 20.70 -7.18 -14.04
C VAL A 91 19.54 -6.71 -14.90
N LEU A 92 19.40 -5.40 -15.16
CA LEU A 92 18.43 -4.89 -16.14
C LEU A 92 18.79 -5.36 -17.55
N ALA A 93 20.08 -5.29 -17.94
CA ALA A 93 20.53 -5.76 -19.25
C ALA A 93 20.28 -7.27 -19.42
N SER A 94 20.61 -8.09 -18.42
CA SER A 94 20.34 -9.52 -18.48
C SER A 94 18.85 -9.83 -18.50
N SER A 95 18.01 -9.14 -17.72
CA SER A 95 16.55 -9.32 -17.77
C SER A 95 15.96 -8.97 -19.14
N VAL A 96 16.50 -7.96 -19.82
CA VAL A 96 16.07 -7.58 -21.18
C VAL A 96 16.53 -8.59 -22.22
N ILE A 97 17.75 -9.11 -22.11
CA ILE A 97 18.27 -10.16 -22.99
C ILE A 97 17.50 -11.48 -22.79
N ASP A 98 17.18 -11.82 -21.54
CA ASP A 98 16.43 -13.02 -21.17
C ASP A 98 15.01 -13.02 -21.74
N ALA A 99 14.36 -11.84 -21.77
CA ALA A 99 13.05 -11.66 -22.40
C ALA A 99 13.04 -11.87 -23.93
N SER A 100 14.20 -12.06 -24.56
CA SER A 100 14.32 -12.34 -26.00
C SER A 100 14.02 -13.81 -26.31
N SER A 101 13.33 -14.06 -27.43
CA SER A 101 13.17 -15.42 -27.95
C SER A 101 14.40 -15.94 -28.71
N ASN A 102 15.43 -15.11 -28.89
CA ASN A 102 16.67 -15.49 -29.56
C ASN A 102 17.58 -16.33 -28.63
N ALA A 103 17.47 -17.65 -28.72
CA ALA A 103 18.22 -18.59 -27.88
C ALA A 103 19.75 -18.47 -28.02
N LYS A 104 20.27 -18.13 -29.21
CA LYS A 104 21.73 -17.98 -29.41
C LYS A 104 22.26 -16.78 -28.65
N LEU A 105 21.56 -15.64 -28.73
CA LEU A 105 21.89 -14.44 -27.99
C LEU A 105 21.98 -14.71 -26.49
N ARG A 106 20.96 -15.39 -25.95
CA ARG A 106 20.88 -15.73 -24.53
C ARG A 106 22.03 -16.63 -24.10
N ALA A 107 22.26 -17.73 -24.84
CA ALA A 107 23.34 -18.66 -24.55
C ALA A 107 24.74 -18.03 -24.63
N GLU A 108 24.92 -17.02 -25.48
CA GLU A 108 26.19 -16.30 -25.62
C GLU A 108 26.42 -15.28 -24.50
N LEU A 109 25.39 -14.49 -24.15
CA LEU A 109 25.56 -13.31 -23.30
C LEU A 109 25.22 -13.52 -21.83
N LEU A 110 24.18 -14.31 -21.53
CA LEU A 110 23.67 -14.43 -20.16
C LEU A 110 24.69 -15.07 -19.20
N PRO A 111 25.45 -16.11 -19.55
CA PRO A 111 26.42 -16.71 -18.63
C PRO A 111 27.45 -15.71 -18.09
N GLY A 112 27.99 -14.86 -18.96
CA GLY A 112 28.97 -13.86 -18.55
C GLY A 112 28.37 -12.72 -17.71
N LEU A 113 27.08 -12.41 -17.89
CA LEU A 113 26.38 -11.44 -17.06
C LEU A 113 26.00 -12.05 -15.70
N ALA A 114 25.64 -13.33 -15.67
CA ALA A 114 25.27 -14.08 -14.47
C ALA A 114 26.47 -14.31 -13.52
N ASP A 115 27.63 -14.67 -14.07
CA ASP A 115 28.86 -14.88 -13.30
C ASP A 115 29.67 -13.61 -13.03
N GLY A 116 29.22 -12.47 -13.56
CA GLY A 116 29.85 -11.16 -13.39
C GLY A 116 31.18 -10.98 -14.11
N SER A 117 31.61 -11.91 -14.97
CA SER A 117 32.77 -11.73 -15.86
C SER A 117 32.53 -10.59 -16.86
N ARG A 118 31.27 -10.42 -17.28
CA ARG A 118 30.77 -9.29 -18.08
C ARG A 118 29.76 -8.47 -17.27
N THR A 119 29.62 -7.21 -17.67
CA THR A 119 28.66 -6.25 -17.14
C THR A 119 27.79 -5.68 -18.25
N GLY A 120 26.60 -5.22 -17.89
CA GLY A 120 25.60 -4.78 -18.85
C GLY A 120 25.09 -3.36 -18.58
N ALA A 121 24.62 -2.71 -19.64
CA ALA A 121 23.85 -1.47 -19.56
C ALA A 121 22.72 -1.44 -20.60
N VAL A 122 21.67 -0.67 -20.35
CA VAL A 122 20.52 -0.52 -21.25
C VAL A 122 20.26 0.96 -21.52
N ALA A 123 20.19 1.33 -22.80
CA ALA A 123 19.75 2.66 -23.20
C ALA A 123 18.21 2.70 -23.27
N LEU A 124 17.56 3.30 -22.27
CA LEU A 124 16.09 3.41 -22.24
C LEU A 124 15.52 4.41 -23.28
N SER A 125 16.39 5.22 -23.88
CA SER A 125 16.07 6.18 -24.94
C SER A 125 17.31 6.41 -25.80
N GLY A 126 17.11 6.71 -27.08
CA GLY A 126 18.18 7.06 -28.01
C GLY A 126 17.64 7.34 -29.41
N SER A 127 18.48 7.88 -30.28
CA SER A 127 18.17 8.16 -31.69
C SER A 127 18.99 7.28 -32.62
N LEU A 128 19.17 6.00 -32.27
CA LEU A 128 19.92 5.06 -33.11
C LEU A 128 19.02 4.53 -34.23
N THR A 129 19.61 4.42 -35.41
CA THR A 129 18.98 3.92 -36.63
C THR A 129 19.77 2.75 -37.19
N GLY A 130 19.09 1.82 -37.85
CA GLY A 130 19.68 0.61 -38.40
C GLY A 130 19.37 0.48 -39.89
N THR A 131 20.36 0.07 -40.69
CA THR A 131 20.15 -0.34 -42.08
C THR A 131 20.53 -1.81 -42.23
N ARG A 132 19.63 -2.66 -42.74
CA ARG A 132 19.93 -4.08 -42.97
C ARG A 132 20.91 -4.24 -44.13
N GLN A 133 22.02 -4.95 -43.89
CA GLN A 133 23.04 -5.27 -44.88
C GLN A 133 23.48 -6.72 -44.70
N GLY A 134 23.22 -7.58 -45.69
CA GLY A 134 23.71 -8.98 -45.68
C GLY A 134 23.26 -9.83 -44.48
N GLY A 135 22.09 -9.55 -43.89
CA GLY A 135 21.58 -10.23 -42.70
C GLY A 135 22.00 -9.60 -41.36
N ALA A 136 22.94 -8.65 -41.37
CA ALA A 136 23.32 -7.83 -40.22
C ALA A 136 22.63 -6.45 -40.26
N LEU A 137 22.68 -5.72 -39.15
CA LEU A 137 22.26 -4.32 -39.04
C LEU A 137 23.49 -3.42 -38.91
N ALA A 138 23.67 -2.48 -39.82
CA ALA A 138 24.59 -1.38 -39.63
C ALA A 138 23.88 -0.30 -38.78
N VAL A 139 24.32 -0.13 -37.54
CA VAL A 139 23.70 0.75 -36.53
C VAL A 139 24.48 2.05 -36.41
N SER A 140 23.77 3.18 -36.41
CA SER A 140 24.37 4.50 -36.21
C SER A 140 23.46 5.43 -35.43
N GLY A 141 24.04 6.29 -34.60
CA GLY A 141 23.32 7.27 -33.79
C GLY A 141 23.83 7.29 -32.35
N SER A 142 23.02 7.82 -31.42
CA SER A 142 23.46 7.99 -30.04
C SER A 142 22.35 7.83 -29.00
N ALA A 143 22.76 7.52 -27.79
CA ALA A 143 21.98 7.61 -26.57
C ALA A 143 22.75 8.48 -25.55
N ALA A 144 22.17 9.61 -25.15
CA ALA A 144 22.89 10.62 -24.37
C ALA A 144 23.15 10.24 -22.90
N THR A 145 22.27 9.40 -22.32
CA THR A 145 22.31 9.04 -20.90
C THR A 145 22.01 7.56 -20.71
N VAL A 146 23.07 6.76 -20.60
CA VAL A 146 22.99 5.31 -20.37
C VAL A 146 23.64 4.99 -19.02
N LEU A 147 22.83 4.51 -18.08
CA LEU A 147 23.26 4.20 -16.71
C LEU A 147 24.22 3.00 -16.70
N GLY A 148 25.38 3.15 -16.06
CA GLY A 148 26.39 2.09 -15.95
C GLY A 148 27.20 1.83 -17.23
N ALA A 149 26.98 2.57 -18.32
CA ALA A 149 27.64 2.31 -19.60
C ALA A 149 29.17 2.46 -19.56
N LEU A 150 29.72 3.26 -18.64
CA LEU A 150 31.18 3.40 -18.46
C LEU A 150 31.86 2.08 -18.05
N LEU A 151 31.13 1.24 -17.32
CA LEU A 151 31.65 -0.04 -16.84
C LEU A 151 31.21 -1.22 -17.70
N ALA A 152 30.23 -1.03 -18.58
CA ALA A 152 29.55 -2.09 -19.31
C ALA A 152 30.46 -2.75 -20.35
N ASP A 153 30.37 -4.08 -20.44
CA ASP A 153 30.97 -4.87 -21.51
C ASP A 153 29.98 -5.09 -22.67
N VAL A 154 28.68 -5.04 -22.37
CA VAL A 154 27.57 -5.17 -23.32
C VAL A 154 26.58 -4.03 -23.11
N VAL A 155 26.14 -3.38 -24.20
CA VAL A 155 25.12 -2.33 -24.17
C VAL A 155 23.92 -2.76 -25.03
N VAL A 156 22.74 -2.77 -24.41
CA VAL A 156 21.46 -3.02 -25.07
C VAL A 156 20.88 -1.69 -25.58
N LEU A 157 20.64 -1.60 -26.88
CA LEU A 157 20.33 -0.35 -27.59
C LEU A 157 19.00 -0.45 -28.35
N PRO A 158 18.14 0.58 -28.28
CA PRO A 158 16.97 0.70 -29.14
C PRO A 158 17.42 1.22 -30.50
N VAL A 159 17.02 0.55 -31.57
CA VAL A 159 17.38 0.88 -32.96
C VAL A 159 16.13 0.96 -33.81
N THR A 160 15.93 2.08 -34.50
CA THR A 160 14.85 2.21 -35.50
C THR A 160 15.37 1.75 -36.86
N ALA A 161 14.84 0.67 -37.41
CA ALA A 161 15.17 0.19 -38.76
C ALA A 161 13.90 -0.12 -39.54
N GLY A 162 13.81 0.36 -40.78
CA GLY A 162 12.62 0.14 -41.61
C GLY A 162 11.33 0.77 -41.07
N GLY A 163 11.43 1.77 -40.19
CA GLY A 163 10.28 2.42 -39.55
C GLY A 163 9.79 1.73 -38.26
N GLU A 164 10.38 0.60 -37.90
CA GLU A 164 10.05 -0.15 -36.68
C GLU A 164 11.20 -0.05 -35.66
N GLN A 165 10.84 0.01 -34.38
CA GLN A 165 11.82 -0.03 -33.29
C GLN A 165 12.13 -1.49 -32.92
N GLN A 166 13.41 -1.83 -32.91
CA GLN A 166 13.92 -3.13 -32.46
C GLN A 166 15.04 -2.92 -31.44
N TRP A 167 15.42 -3.97 -30.73
CA TRP A 167 16.46 -3.93 -29.71
C TRP A 167 17.64 -4.81 -30.10
N VAL A 168 18.85 -4.36 -29.81
CA VAL A 168 20.10 -5.07 -30.13
C VAL A 168 21.07 -5.06 -28.95
N ALA A 169 21.89 -6.09 -28.82
CA ALA A 169 23.00 -6.14 -27.84
C ALA A 169 24.35 -5.97 -28.55
N VAL A 170 25.09 -4.92 -28.19
CA VAL A 170 26.36 -4.56 -28.83
C VAL A 170 27.47 -4.62 -27.80
N ASP A 171 28.65 -5.11 -28.19
CA ASP A 171 29.82 -5.06 -27.31
C ASP A 171 30.26 -3.61 -27.12
N ALA A 172 30.52 -3.21 -25.89
CA ALA A 172 30.86 -1.82 -25.58
C ALA A 172 32.16 -1.36 -26.27
N ALA A 173 33.06 -2.30 -26.60
CA ALA A 173 34.29 -2.05 -27.36
C ALA A 173 34.05 -1.57 -28.80
N ASP A 174 32.89 -1.88 -29.38
CA ASP A 174 32.50 -1.42 -30.71
C ASP A 174 31.78 -0.06 -30.68
N LEU A 175 31.54 0.49 -29.49
CA LEU A 175 30.84 1.73 -29.27
C LEU A 175 31.80 2.80 -28.77
N LYS A 176 31.50 4.06 -29.07
CA LYS A 176 32.13 5.19 -28.40
C LYS A 176 31.34 5.53 -27.15
N VAL A 177 31.89 5.16 -25.99
CA VAL A 177 31.31 5.47 -24.68
C VAL A 177 32.04 6.68 -24.08
N THR A 178 31.32 7.76 -23.82
CA THR A 178 31.87 9.02 -23.31
C THR A 178 31.29 9.36 -21.95
N ALA A 179 32.14 9.58 -20.96
CA ALA A 179 31.71 10.01 -19.62
C ALA A 179 30.98 11.36 -19.69
N VAL A 180 29.86 11.47 -18.97
CA VAL A 180 29.15 12.75 -18.79
C VAL A 180 28.97 13.05 -17.31
N ALA A 181 28.85 14.34 -16.97
CA ALA A 181 28.67 14.78 -15.60
C ALA A 181 27.35 14.22 -15.03
N SER A 182 27.48 13.28 -14.09
CA SER A 182 26.35 12.53 -13.54
C SER A 182 25.80 13.16 -12.27
N LEU A 183 24.47 13.12 -12.11
CA LEU A 183 23.80 13.57 -10.89
C LEU A 183 24.05 12.61 -9.73
N ASP A 184 23.80 11.32 -9.96
CA ASP A 184 24.31 10.23 -9.12
C ASP A 184 25.81 10.07 -9.39
N LYS A 185 26.61 10.28 -8.36
CA LYS A 185 28.08 10.24 -8.43
C LYS A 185 28.66 8.87 -8.13
N VAL A 186 27.91 8.01 -7.46
CA VAL A 186 28.31 6.66 -7.05
C VAL A 186 27.82 5.58 -8.03
N ARG A 187 26.94 5.95 -8.96
CA ARG A 187 26.61 5.19 -10.17
C ARG A 187 26.34 6.13 -11.33
N ARG A 188 27.22 6.15 -12.33
CA ARG A 188 27.25 7.22 -13.34
C ARG A 188 26.50 6.84 -14.62
N VAL A 189 26.19 7.86 -15.41
CA VAL A 189 25.66 7.71 -16.78
C VAL A 189 26.74 8.10 -17.80
N ALA A 190 26.66 7.53 -19.00
CA ALA A 190 27.53 7.85 -20.13
C ALA A 190 26.71 8.17 -21.39
N ALA A 191 27.29 8.91 -22.32
CA ALA A 191 26.80 8.98 -23.68
C ALA A 191 27.37 7.79 -24.47
N VAL A 192 26.51 7.12 -25.25
CA VAL A 192 26.87 5.99 -26.10
C VAL A 192 26.61 6.35 -27.54
N GLU A 193 27.61 6.24 -28.40
CA GLU A 193 27.55 6.52 -29.83
C GLU A 193 27.92 5.26 -30.63
N ALA A 194 27.12 4.95 -31.64
CA ALA A 194 27.42 3.94 -32.66
C ALA A 194 27.68 4.65 -33.99
N ASP A 195 28.75 4.29 -34.67
CA ASP A 195 29.10 4.77 -36.01
C ASP A 195 29.30 3.58 -36.94
N GLY A 196 28.29 3.30 -37.77
CA GLY A 196 28.30 2.16 -38.71
C GLY A 196 28.52 0.78 -38.07
N VAL A 197 28.22 0.60 -36.78
CA VAL A 197 28.50 -0.65 -36.05
C VAL A 197 27.69 -1.79 -36.63
N THR A 198 28.37 -2.85 -37.07
CA THR A 198 27.72 -4.02 -37.68
C THR A 198 27.26 -4.98 -36.59
N VAL A 199 25.95 -5.08 -36.41
CA VAL A 199 25.32 -6.00 -35.46
C VAL A 199 24.79 -7.23 -36.20
N PRO A 200 25.31 -8.44 -35.93
CA PRO A 200 24.83 -9.65 -36.59
C PRO A 200 23.41 -10.01 -36.15
N ALA A 201 22.69 -10.80 -36.96
CA ALA A 201 21.32 -11.24 -36.65
C ALA A 201 21.23 -11.94 -35.28
N ASP A 202 22.24 -12.73 -34.92
CA ASP A 202 22.30 -13.45 -33.65
C ASP A 202 22.41 -12.50 -32.43
N ARG A 203 22.60 -11.18 -32.63
CA ARG A 203 22.65 -10.12 -31.59
C ARG A 203 21.41 -9.22 -31.54
N VAL A 204 20.38 -9.55 -32.31
CA VAL A 204 19.06 -8.89 -32.27
C VAL A 204 18.18 -9.55 -31.20
N LEU A 205 17.47 -8.74 -30.41
CA LEU A 205 16.57 -9.21 -29.36
C LEU A 205 15.17 -9.45 -29.94
N ASP A 206 14.93 -10.65 -30.43
CA ASP A 206 13.66 -11.06 -31.04
C ASP A 206 12.52 -11.09 -30.00
N GLY A 207 11.35 -10.56 -30.37
CA GLY A 207 10.17 -10.53 -29.51
C GLY A 207 10.19 -9.47 -28.40
N VAL A 208 11.29 -8.73 -28.23
CA VAL A 208 11.42 -7.70 -27.19
C VAL A 208 10.85 -6.36 -27.68
N THR A 209 9.83 -5.87 -26.98
CA THR A 209 9.23 -4.56 -27.25
C THR A 209 9.80 -3.46 -26.35
N THR A 210 9.74 -2.21 -26.80
CA THR A 210 10.06 -1.04 -25.97
C THR A 210 9.20 -0.96 -24.72
N GLY A 211 7.94 -1.41 -24.81
CA GLY A 211 7.06 -1.55 -23.65
C GLY A 211 7.69 -2.48 -22.60
N ARG A 212 8.07 -3.71 -23.00
CA ARG A 212 8.68 -4.69 -22.09
C ARG A 212 9.98 -4.19 -21.46
N VAL A 213 10.88 -3.55 -22.23
CA VAL A 213 12.12 -2.99 -21.69
C VAL A 213 11.86 -1.91 -20.64
N ARG A 214 10.91 -1.01 -20.92
CA ARG A 214 10.53 0.05 -19.98
C ARG A 214 9.82 -0.51 -18.75
N ASP A 215 9.02 -1.56 -18.91
CA ASP A 215 8.29 -2.20 -17.81
C ASP A 215 9.26 -2.93 -16.86
N LEU A 216 10.27 -3.63 -17.39
CA LEU A 216 11.38 -4.19 -16.61
C LEU A 216 12.14 -3.10 -15.86
N ALA A 217 12.49 -2.00 -16.54
CA ALA A 217 13.17 -0.88 -15.90
C ALA A 217 12.33 -0.27 -14.77
N ALA A 218 11.01 -0.10 -14.96
CA ALA A 218 10.12 0.44 -13.95
C ALA A 218 10.04 -0.44 -12.69
N ALA A 219 9.96 -1.76 -12.84
CA ALA A 219 9.96 -2.70 -11.73
C ALA A 219 11.27 -2.66 -10.92
N LEU A 220 12.42 -2.82 -11.61
CA LEU A 220 13.72 -2.88 -10.96
C LEU A 220 14.15 -1.53 -10.37
N PHE A 221 13.87 -0.42 -11.06
CA PHE A 221 14.14 0.93 -10.51
C PHE A 221 13.20 1.23 -9.34
N GLY A 222 11.96 0.77 -9.40
CA GLY A 222 11.01 0.85 -8.29
C GLY A 222 11.48 0.11 -7.05
N ALA A 223 12.04 -1.09 -7.23
CA ALA A 223 12.62 -1.88 -6.14
C ALA A 223 13.82 -1.17 -5.48
N GLU A 224 14.75 -0.65 -6.27
CA GLU A 224 15.86 0.13 -5.71
C GLU A 224 15.35 1.41 -5.02
N ALA A 225 14.40 2.14 -5.63
CA ALA A 225 13.80 3.33 -5.03
C ALA A 225 13.14 3.06 -3.68
N ALA A 226 12.49 1.89 -3.52
CA ALA A 226 11.97 1.44 -2.24
C ALA A 226 13.09 1.18 -1.21
N GLY A 227 14.22 0.61 -1.62
CA GLY A 227 15.42 0.46 -0.80
C GLY A 227 15.98 1.80 -0.29
N LEU A 228 16.11 2.77 -1.21
CA LEU A 228 16.53 4.14 -0.88
C LEU A 228 15.59 4.77 0.15
N ALA A 229 14.28 4.71 -0.11
CA ALA A 229 13.25 5.20 0.79
C ALA A 229 13.31 4.52 2.17
N GLY A 230 13.62 3.22 2.22
CA GLY A 230 13.80 2.45 3.44
C GLY A 230 14.91 3.02 4.34
N TRP A 231 16.07 3.29 3.76
CA TRP A 231 17.18 3.93 4.48
C TRP A 231 16.82 5.34 4.95
N LEU A 232 16.19 6.14 4.08
CA LEU A 232 15.83 7.54 4.36
C LEU A 232 14.81 7.66 5.50
N VAL A 233 13.76 6.83 5.48
CA VAL A 233 12.74 6.80 6.54
C VAL A 233 13.35 6.38 7.87
N THR A 234 14.19 5.33 7.87
CA THR A 234 14.84 4.85 9.08
C THR A 234 15.78 5.91 9.65
N THR A 235 16.66 6.47 8.83
CA THR A 235 17.66 7.47 9.25
C THR A 235 16.99 8.72 9.82
N ALA A 236 15.95 9.24 9.15
CA ALA A 236 15.25 10.40 9.64
C ALA A 236 14.45 10.13 10.92
N ALA A 237 13.83 8.96 11.04
CA ALA A 237 13.12 8.57 12.26
C ALA A 237 14.07 8.38 13.45
N GLU A 238 15.20 7.69 13.26
CA GLU A 238 16.22 7.53 14.32
C GLU A 238 16.79 8.88 14.76
N TYR A 239 17.09 9.78 13.81
CA TYR A 239 17.50 11.14 14.14
C TYR A 239 16.42 11.88 14.95
N ALA A 240 15.15 11.74 14.55
CA ALA A 240 14.04 12.41 15.23
C ALA A 240 13.78 11.89 16.66
N LYS A 241 14.15 10.65 16.97
CA LYS A 241 14.05 10.08 18.33
C LYS A 241 15.00 10.74 19.32
N VAL A 242 16.17 11.17 18.87
CA VAL A 242 17.27 11.60 19.75
C VAL A 242 17.64 13.07 19.62
N ARG A 243 17.37 13.71 18.47
CA ARG A 243 17.69 15.13 18.28
C ARG A 243 16.75 15.97 19.12
N GLU A 244 17.29 16.76 20.04
CA GLU A 244 16.49 17.66 20.87
C GLU A 244 16.46 19.10 20.35
N GLN A 245 15.29 19.73 20.42
CA GLN A 245 15.08 21.18 20.28
C GLN A 245 13.94 21.60 21.22
N PHE A 246 14.03 22.81 21.77
CA PHE A 246 13.07 23.31 22.77
C PHE A 246 12.87 22.35 23.96
N GLY A 247 13.96 21.73 24.42
CA GLY A 247 13.97 20.86 25.60
C GLY A 247 13.37 19.46 25.41
N ARG A 248 13.14 19.01 24.18
CA ARG A 248 12.60 17.68 23.90
C ARG A 248 12.99 17.12 22.53
N PRO A 249 12.92 15.79 22.32
CA PRO A 249 13.16 15.18 21.01
C PRO A 249 12.25 15.76 19.92
N ILE A 250 12.80 16.02 18.74
CA ILE A 250 12.05 16.62 17.64
C ILE A 250 10.90 15.72 17.16
N GLY A 251 11.02 14.40 17.34
CA GLY A 251 9.97 13.42 17.06
C GLY A 251 8.71 13.56 17.92
N GLN A 252 8.74 14.36 19.00
CA GLN A 252 7.53 14.70 19.77
C GLN A 252 6.72 15.84 19.14
N PHE A 253 7.29 16.65 18.25
CA PHE A 253 6.52 17.68 17.56
C PHE A 253 5.71 17.01 16.45
N GLN A 254 4.38 17.16 16.50
CA GLN A 254 3.48 16.55 15.52
C GLN A 254 3.87 16.86 14.08
N GLY A 255 4.34 18.07 13.76
CA GLY A 255 4.81 18.42 12.41
C GLY A 255 5.95 17.52 11.89
N VAL A 256 6.90 17.15 12.74
CA VAL A 256 8.00 16.22 12.40
C VAL A 256 7.49 14.78 12.38
N LYS A 257 6.74 14.38 13.42
CA LYS A 257 6.16 13.04 13.56
C LYS A 257 5.29 12.67 12.36
N HIS A 258 4.42 13.58 11.93
CA HIS A 258 3.50 13.40 10.81
C HIS A 258 4.26 13.34 9.48
N LYS A 259 5.34 14.11 9.31
CA LYS A 259 6.20 14.02 8.14
C LYS A 259 6.89 12.65 8.06
N ALA A 260 7.44 12.16 9.17
CA ALA A 260 8.03 10.82 9.23
C ALA A 260 7.00 9.72 8.94
N ALA A 261 5.80 9.82 9.51
CA ALA A 261 4.70 8.91 9.24
C ALA A 261 4.31 8.89 7.74
N ARG A 262 4.18 10.05 7.09
CA ARG A 262 3.90 10.13 5.65
C ARG A 262 5.03 9.57 4.80
N ALA A 263 6.28 9.76 5.19
CA ALA A 263 7.43 9.15 4.51
C ALA A 263 7.39 7.61 4.60
N LEU A 264 7.02 7.04 5.75
CA LEU A 264 6.79 5.60 5.88
C LEU A 264 5.63 5.11 4.99
N ILE A 265 4.53 5.87 4.92
CA ILE A 265 3.39 5.51 4.05
C ILE A 265 3.84 5.45 2.58
N ALA A 266 4.60 6.44 2.12
CA ALA A 266 5.14 6.46 0.76
C ALA A 266 6.08 5.26 0.49
N LEU A 267 6.92 4.90 1.46
CA LEU A 267 7.76 3.70 1.39
C LEU A 267 6.92 2.42 1.24
N GLU A 268 5.87 2.26 2.05
CA GLU A 268 5.02 1.07 1.98
C GLU A 268 4.30 0.97 0.62
N GLN A 269 3.83 2.10 0.06
CA GLN A 269 3.26 2.14 -1.30
C GLN A 269 4.30 1.78 -2.38
N ALA A 270 5.53 2.30 -2.27
CA ALA A 270 6.62 1.98 -3.20
C ALA A 270 6.91 0.49 -3.24
N ARG A 271 7.03 -0.14 -2.07
CA ARG A 271 7.24 -1.58 -1.94
C ARG A 271 6.08 -2.39 -2.49
N ALA A 272 4.85 -1.94 -2.26
CA ALA A 272 3.66 -2.64 -2.76
C ALA A 272 3.61 -2.62 -4.29
N ALA A 273 3.89 -1.47 -4.90
CA ALA A 273 3.88 -1.33 -6.35
C ALA A 273 5.05 -2.07 -7.03
N ALA A 274 6.26 -2.01 -6.45
CA ALA A 274 7.42 -2.74 -6.96
C ALA A 274 7.22 -4.27 -6.87
N TRP A 275 6.70 -4.75 -5.73
CA TRP A 275 6.34 -6.16 -5.53
C TRP A 275 5.36 -6.66 -6.60
N ASP A 276 4.30 -5.89 -6.85
CA ASP A 276 3.27 -6.25 -7.82
C ASP A 276 3.81 -6.26 -9.26
N ALA A 277 4.61 -5.25 -9.62
CA ALA A 277 5.22 -5.17 -10.94
C ALA A 277 6.18 -6.34 -11.21
N ALA A 278 7.03 -6.70 -10.24
CA ALA A 278 7.96 -7.82 -10.38
C ALA A 278 7.20 -9.15 -10.60
N ARG A 279 6.21 -9.44 -9.74
CA ARG A 279 5.35 -10.61 -9.87
C ARG A 279 4.62 -10.66 -11.21
N ALA A 280 4.04 -9.54 -11.64
CA ALA A 280 3.30 -9.47 -12.89
C ALA A 280 4.16 -9.81 -14.11
N LEU A 281 5.43 -9.38 -14.07
CA LEU A 281 6.41 -9.60 -15.13
C LEU A 281 6.92 -11.04 -15.16
N ASP A 282 7.07 -11.69 -13.99
CA ASP A 282 7.42 -13.11 -13.83
C ASP A 282 6.28 -14.03 -14.30
N GLU A 283 5.05 -13.71 -13.90
CA GLU A 283 3.83 -14.45 -14.26
C GLU A 283 3.48 -14.30 -15.77
N GLY A 284 4.08 -13.33 -16.48
CA GLY A 284 3.81 -13.09 -17.91
C GLY A 284 2.39 -12.60 -18.21
N THR A 285 1.72 -12.00 -17.22
CA THR A 285 0.32 -11.53 -17.32
C THR A 285 0.12 -10.45 -18.38
N GLU A 286 -1.07 -10.37 -19.00
CA GLU A 286 -1.41 -9.29 -19.93
C GLU A 286 -1.40 -7.90 -19.24
N GLU A 287 -1.63 -7.89 -17.92
CA GLU A 287 -1.63 -6.71 -17.06
C GLU A 287 -0.24 -6.30 -16.56
N ALA A 288 0.84 -7.00 -16.94
CA ALA A 288 2.19 -6.68 -16.49
C ALA A 288 2.60 -5.23 -16.82
N GLY A 289 2.19 -4.75 -18.00
CA GLY A 289 2.42 -3.37 -18.40
C GLY A 289 1.67 -2.34 -17.56
N PHE A 290 0.51 -2.70 -16.99
CA PHE A 290 -0.23 -1.87 -16.04
C PHE A 290 0.49 -1.83 -14.69
N ALA A 291 0.86 -2.99 -14.15
CA ALA A 291 1.56 -3.08 -12.86
C ALA A 291 2.89 -2.32 -12.87
N ALA A 292 3.68 -2.49 -13.93
CA ALA A 292 4.93 -1.75 -14.11
C ALA A 292 4.71 -0.23 -14.23
N ALA A 293 3.66 0.20 -14.93
CA ALA A 293 3.31 1.62 -15.00
C ALA A 293 2.89 2.20 -13.63
N VAL A 294 2.17 1.43 -12.82
CA VAL A 294 1.85 1.81 -11.43
C VAL A 294 3.13 1.94 -10.60
N ALA A 295 4.09 0.99 -10.72
CA ALA A 295 5.39 1.09 -10.05
C ALA A 295 6.18 2.34 -10.47
N ALA A 296 6.18 2.67 -11.77
CA ALA A 296 6.85 3.88 -12.28
C ALA A 296 6.24 5.18 -11.70
N VAL A 297 4.93 5.24 -11.52
CA VAL A 297 4.24 6.40 -10.92
C VAL A 297 4.48 6.49 -9.43
N ILE A 298 4.39 5.35 -8.71
CA ILE A 298 4.38 5.34 -7.24
C ILE A 298 5.78 5.26 -6.65
N ALA A 299 6.58 4.27 -7.04
CA ALA A 299 7.85 3.96 -6.37
C ALA A 299 8.94 4.98 -6.68
N ALA A 300 9.05 5.43 -7.94
CA ALA A 300 10.06 6.41 -8.35
C ALA A 300 9.87 7.77 -7.63
N ASP A 301 8.62 8.22 -7.48
CA ASP A 301 8.31 9.46 -6.77
C ASP A 301 8.46 9.30 -5.24
N ALA A 302 8.11 8.15 -4.68
CA ALA A 302 8.32 7.88 -3.25
C ALA A 302 9.80 7.98 -2.85
N GLY A 303 10.72 7.46 -3.66
CA GLY A 303 12.16 7.59 -3.42
C GLY A 303 12.61 9.06 -3.34
N VAL A 304 12.11 9.92 -4.24
CA VAL A 304 12.46 11.35 -4.23
C VAL A 304 11.78 12.10 -3.08
N GLN A 305 10.51 11.81 -2.81
CA GLN A 305 9.75 12.46 -1.74
C GLN A 305 10.36 12.15 -0.36
N THR A 306 10.61 10.87 -0.09
CA THR A 306 11.23 10.44 1.18
C THR A 306 12.64 11.04 1.35
N ALA A 307 13.40 11.21 0.26
CA ALA A 307 14.70 11.85 0.32
C ALA A 307 14.61 13.33 0.73
N ARG A 308 13.67 14.06 0.13
CA ARG A 308 13.39 15.46 0.48
C ARG A 308 12.90 15.60 1.91
N ASP A 309 11.98 14.73 2.35
CA ASP A 309 11.45 14.74 3.70
C ASP A 309 12.50 14.38 4.75
N ALA A 310 13.38 13.41 4.46
CA ALA A 310 14.50 13.06 5.32
C ALA A 310 15.47 14.24 5.48
N ILE A 311 15.88 14.88 4.38
CA ILE A 311 16.74 16.07 4.42
C ILE A 311 16.09 17.18 5.26
N GLN A 312 14.79 17.41 5.09
CA GLN A 312 14.05 18.41 5.86
C GLN A 312 14.03 18.08 7.36
N MET A 313 13.88 16.81 7.75
CA MET A 313 13.86 16.38 9.16
C MET A 313 15.24 16.39 9.79
N LEU A 314 16.27 16.06 9.02
CA LEU A 314 17.68 16.19 9.43
C LEU A 314 18.10 17.66 9.56
N GLY A 315 17.43 18.57 8.85
CA GLY A 315 17.74 19.99 8.88
C GLY A 315 19.08 20.29 8.22
N GLY A 316 19.86 21.20 8.80
CA GLY A 316 21.13 21.65 8.21
C GLY A 316 22.10 20.50 7.90
N ILE A 317 22.23 19.50 8.79
CA ILE A 317 23.13 18.35 8.53
C ILE A 317 22.71 17.55 7.30
N GLY A 318 21.40 17.37 7.07
CA GLY A 318 20.90 16.64 5.89
C GLY A 318 21.20 17.33 4.55
N PHE A 319 21.48 18.64 4.56
CA PHE A 319 21.82 19.43 3.37
C PHE A 319 23.34 19.48 3.09
N THR A 320 24.17 18.99 4.00
CA THR A 320 25.64 19.03 3.87
C THR A 320 26.16 17.96 2.91
N TRP A 321 27.39 18.13 2.41
CA TRP A 321 28.04 17.08 1.62
C TRP A 321 28.40 15.87 2.49
N GLU A 322 28.72 16.11 3.76
CA GLU A 322 29.20 15.17 4.76
C GLU A 322 28.14 14.15 5.21
N HIS A 323 26.86 14.45 5.03
CA HIS A 323 25.77 13.52 5.35
C HIS A 323 25.31 12.72 4.11
N ASP A 324 24.99 11.43 4.25
CA ASP A 324 24.74 10.55 3.08
C ASP A 324 23.42 10.84 2.36
N ALA A 325 22.48 11.54 3.01
CA ALA A 325 21.15 11.81 2.46
C ALA A 325 21.13 12.38 1.03
N HIS A 326 22.13 13.19 0.65
CA HIS A 326 22.21 13.71 -0.72
C HIS A 326 22.57 12.62 -1.75
N ILE A 327 23.31 11.58 -1.37
CA ILE A 327 23.62 10.43 -2.24
C ILE A 327 22.32 9.73 -2.63
N TYR A 328 21.46 9.46 -1.65
CA TYR A 328 20.15 8.85 -1.87
C TYR A 328 19.23 9.75 -2.71
N LEU A 329 19.19 11.07 -2.44
CA LEU A 329 18.41 12.01 -3.25
C LEU A 329 18.88 12.02 -4.72
N ARG A 330 20.20 12.07 -4.95
CA ARG A 330 20.80 12.08 -6.30
C ARG A 330 20.47 10.80 -7.06
N ARG A 331 20.55 9.66 -6.39
CA ARG A 331 20.19 8.37 -6.98
C ARG A 331 18.70 8.28 -7.30
N ALA A 332 17.82 8.64 -6.36
CA ALA A 332 16.38 8.65 -6.58
C ALA A 332 15.96 9.58 -7.74
N LEU A 333 16.57 10.78 -7.82
CA LEU A 333 16.34 11.70 -8.93
C LEU A 333 16.83 11.12 -10.27
N THR A 334 17.96 10.42 -10.28
CA THR A 334 18.49 9.76 -11.48
C THR A 334 17.56 8.66 -11.96
N LEU A 335 17.12 7.76 -11.07
CA LEU A 335 16.16 6.70 -11.42
C LEU A 335 14.88 7.27 -12.03
N ARG A 336 14.29 8.28 -11.36
CA ARG A 336 13.07 8.93 -11.86
C ARG A 336 13.29 9.64 -13.19
N ALA A 337 14.43 10.30 -13.39
CA ALA A 337 14.73 10.99 -14.64
C ALA A 337 14.88 10.01 -15.81
N LEU A 338 15.54 8.87 -15.60
CA LEU A 338 15.76 7.85 -16.63
C LEU A 338 14.46 7.12 -17.04
N LEU A 339 13.50 6.95 -16.12
CA LEU A 339 12.16 6.47 -16.47
C LEU A 339 11.35 7.48 -17.30
N GLY A 340 11.74 8.76 -17.31
CA GLY A 340 11.03 9.83 -17.99
C GLY A 340 9.89 10.44 -17.16
N PRO A 341 9.09 11.33 -17.76
CA PRO A 341 8.04 12.05 -17.05
C PRO A 341 6.97 11.13 -16.45
N ALA A 342 6.68 11.29 -15.16
CA ALA A 342 5.67 10.50 -14.46
C ALA A 342 4.25 10.59 -15.09
N LYS A 343 3.93 11.72 -15.73
CA LYS A 343 2.64 11.91 -16.43
C LYS A 343 2.44 10.95 -17.60
N ASP A 344 3.51 10.50 -18.26
CA ASP A 344 3.42 9.58 -19.41
C ASP A 344 3.09 8.17 -18.91
N TRP A 345 3.69 7.77 -17.78
CA TRP A 345 3.35 6.54 -17.07
C TRP A 345 1.94 6.57 -16.51
N ALA A 346 1.54 7.70 -15.91
CA ALA A 346 0.17 7.88 -15.44
C ALA A 346 -0.83 7.78 -16.61
N ALA A 347 -0.54 8.41 -17.76
CA ALA A 347 -1.39 8.28 -18.93
C ALA A 347 -1.53 6.81 -19.38
N LYS A 348 -0.43 6.04 -19.43
CA LYS A 348 -0.46 4.59 -19.70
C LYS A 348 -1.35 3.84 -18.69
N VAL A 349 -1.28 4.15 -17.40
CA VAL A 349 -2.15 3.56 -16.37
C VAL A 349 -3.62 3.84 -16.67
N ALA A 350 -3.98 5.09 -17.01
CA ALA A 350 -5.36 5.47 -17.32
C ALA A 350 -5.88 4.75 -18.56
N GLU A 351 -5.09 4.72 -19.63
CA GLU A 351 -5.45 4.09 -20.91
C GLU A 351 -5.73 2.59 -20.72
N LEU A 352 -4.84 1.88 -20.03
CA LEU A 352 -5.00 0.45 -19.73
C LEU A 352 -6.22 0.20 -18.83
N ALA A 353 -6.40 1.00 -17.78
CA ALA A 353 -7.53 0.84 -16.86
C ALA A 353 -8.89 1.13 -17.50
N LEU A 354 -8.99 2.18 -18.33
CA LEU A 354 -10.21 2.51 -19.06
C LEU A 354 -10.54 1.48 -20.15
N ALA A 355 -9.53 0.80 -20.69
CA ALA A 355 -9.69 -0.34 -21.59
C ALA A 355 -10.08 -1.65 -20.85
N GLY A 356 -10.04 -1.66 -19.51
CA GLY A 356 -10.37 -2.82 -18.68
C GLY A 356 -9.17 -3.68 -18.27
N GLY A 357 -7.95 -3.37 -18.73
CA GLY A 357 -6.71 -4.10 -18.43
C GLY A 357 -6.09 -3.71 -17.08
N ARG A 358 -6.90 -3.68 -16.02
CA ARG A 358 -6.43 -3.43 -14.65
C ARG A 358 -6.14 -4.75 -13.95
N ARG A 359 -5.01 -4.81 -13.23
CA ARG A 359 -4.64 -5.97 -12.39
C ARG A 359 -5.63 -6.14 -11.24
N GLU A 360 -6.35 -7.26 -11.25
CA GLU A 360 -7.21 -7.65 -10.12
C GLU A 360 -6.33 -8.02 -8.93
N VAL A 361 -6.66 -7.46 -7.77
CA VAL A 361 -5.94 -7.71 -6.52
C VAL A 361 -6.69 -8.79 -5.77
N GLU A 362 -6.53 -10.04 -6.21
CA GLU A 362 -7.10 -11.22 -5.55
C GLU A 362 -6.00 -12.13 -5.01
N LEU A 363 -6.32 -12.83 -3.92
CA LEU A 363 -5.40 -13.77 -3.31
C LEU A 363 -5.52 -15.11 -4.02
N GLU A 364 -4.47 -15.50 -4.73
CA GLU A 364 -4.32 -16.83 -5.28
C GLU A 364 -3.97 -17.80 -4.15
N LEU A 365 -4.75 -18.87 -4.06
CA LEU A 365 -4.57 -19.91 -3.08
C LEU A 365 -3.96 -21.12 -3.78
N ASP A 366 -3.11 -21.85 -3.06
CA ASP A 366 -2.46 -23.06 -3.56
C ASP A 366 -3.47 -24.16 -3.98
N GLU A 367 -2.98 -25.17 -4.72
CA GLU A 367 -3.80 -26.33 -5.10
C GLU A 367 -4.33 -27.11 -3.89
N GLY A 368 -3.65 -27.04 -2.74
CA GLY A 368 -4.08 -27.65 -1.49
C GLY A 368 -5.41 -27.07 -0.95
N ALA A 369 -5.72 -25.82 -1.29
CA ALA A 369 -6.97 -25.16 -0.94
C ALA A 369 -8.15 -25.55 -1.85
N GLN A 370 -7.91 -26.25 -2.97
CA GLN A 370 -8.95 -26.55 -3.96
C GLN A 370 -10.10 -27.43 -3.42
N PRO A 371 -9.85 -28.53 -2.67
CA PRO A 371 -10.94 -29.33 -2.09
C PRO A 371 -11.80 -28.54 -1.10
N LEU A 372 -11.16 -27.63 -0.35
CA LEU A 372 -11.85 -26.72 0.56
C LEU A 372 -12.71 -25.71 -0.20
N ARG A 373 -12.19 -25.14 -1.29
CA ARG A 373 -12.93 -24.24 -2.18
C ARG A 373 -14.14 -24.90 -2.81
N GLU A 374 -14.01 -26.14 -3.30
CA GLU A 374 -15.14 -26.88 -3.88
C GLU A 374 -16.24 -27.14 -2.87
N ARG A 375 -15.89 -27.51 -1.62
CA ARG A 375 -16.85 -27.66 -0.53
C ARG A 375 -17.58 -26.34 -0.24
N ILE A 376 -16.84 -25.25 -0.05
CA ILE A 376 -17.42 -23.93 0.24
C ILE A 376 -18.30 -23.47 -0.93
N ARG A 377 -17.87 -23.68 -2.18
CA ARG A 377 -18.66 -23.35 -3.38
C ARG A 377 -19.99 -24.09 -3.41
N ALA A 378 -20.00 -25.38 -3.09
CA ALA A 378 -21.23 -26.17 -3.04
C ALA A 378 -22.19 -25.62 -1.97
N GLU A 379 -21.69 -25.31 -0.78
CA GLU A 379 -22.50 -24.71 0.29
C GLU A 379 -23.00 -23.29 -0.08
N VAL A 380 -22.17 -22.48 -0.74
CA VAL A 380 -22.56 -21.15 -1.23
C VAL A 380 -23.62 -21.24 -2.34
N ALA A 381 -23.59 -22.28 -3.18
CA ALA A 381 -24.63 -22.51 -4.18
C ALA A 381 -26.02 -22.73 -3.54
N GLU A 382 -26.08 -23.38 -2.38
CA GLU A 382 -27.32 -23.49 -1.60
C GLU A 382 -27.82 -22.13 -1.11
N LEU A 383 -26.92 -21.24 -0.67
CA LEU A 383 -27.28 -19.88 -0.31
C LEU A 383 -27.78 -19.08 -1.52
N ALA A 384 -27.12 -19.23 -2.67
CA ALA A 384 -27.47 -18.55 -3.91
C ALA A 384 -28.85 -18.95 -4.45
N ALA A 385 -29.33 -20.14 -4.11
CA ALA A 385 -30.66 -20.62 -4.48
C ALA A 385 -31.81 -19.99 -3.65
N ILE A 386 -31.49 -19.24 -2.59
CA ILE A 386 -32.52 -18.62 -1.73
C ILE A 386 -32.86 -17.22 -2.27
N GLU A 387 -34.04 -17.10 -2.88
CA GLU A 387 -34.53 -15.83 -3.43
C GLU A 387 -35.03 -14.86 -2.35
N ASP A 388 -35.62 -15.40 -1.27
CA ASP A 388 -36.12 -14.58 -0.17
C ASP A 388 -34.96 -14.06 0.69
N LYS A 389 -34.79 -12.74 0.70
CA LYS A 389 -33.65 -12.08 1.36
C LYS A 389 -33.63 -12.31 2.87
N ASP A 390 -34.79 -12.35 3.52
CA ASP A 390 -34.88 -12.54 4.96
C ASP A 390 -34.54 -13.99 5.33
N ALA A 391 -35.03 -14.98 4.57
CA ALA A 391 -34.65 -16.38 4.72
C ALA A 391 -33.15 -16.59 4.48
N LEU A 392 -32.57 -15.93 3.46
CA LEU A 392 -31.13 -15.96 3.20
C LEU A 392 -30.34 -15.43 4.40
N HIS A 393 -30.70 -14.23 4.89
CA HIS A 393 -30.04 -13.64 6.05
C HIS A 393 -30.17 -14.47 7.32
N VAL A 394 -31.33 -15.11 7.54
CA VAL A 394 -31.54 -16.04 8.66
C VAL A 394 -30.58 -17.22 8.55
N LYS A 395 -30.53 -17.89 7.38
CA LYS A 395 -29.61 -19.02 7.15
C LYS A 395 -28.15 -18.59 7.30
N MET A 396 -27.76 -17.45 6.72
CA MET A 396 -26.41 -16.91 6.83
C MET A 396 -26.02 -16.60 8.29
N GLY A 397 -26.91 -16.01 9.08
CA GLY A 397 -26.66 -15.71 10.50
C GLY A 397 -26.64 -16.96 11.40
N ASP A 398 -27.41 -17.99 11.06
CA ASP A 398 -27.52 -19.22 11.84
C ASP A 398 -26.36 -20.18 11.57
N GLU A 399 -25.92 -20.26 10.31
CA GLU A 399 -24.81 -21.12 9.86
C GLU A 399 -23.44 -20.40 9.86
N GLY A 400 -23.39 -19.17 10.36
CA GLY A 400 -22.16 -18.42 10.62
C GLY A 400 -21.51 -17.77 9.39
N TRP A 401 -22.21 -17.63 8.27
CA TRP A 401 -21.71 -17.00 7.05
C TRP A 401 -21.54 -15.49 7.15
N THR A 402 -22.29 -14.83 8.05
CA THR A 402 -22.20 -13.37 8.24
C THR A 402 -20.84 -12.94 8.81
N VAL A 403 -20.28 -13.75 9.72
CA VAL A 403 -18.99 -13.49 10.39
C VAL A 403 -18.20 -14.81 10.51
N PRO A 404 -17.67 -15.35 9.39
CA PRO A 404 -17.12 -16.71 9.36
C PRO A 404 -16.02 -16.98 10.39
N HIS A 405 -15.22 -15.96 10.71
CA HIS A 405 -14.10 -16.02 11.64
C HIS A 405 -14.50 -16.13 13.12
N PHE A 406 -15.75 -15.84 13.48
CA PHE A 406 -16.19 -16.01 14.86
C PHE A 406 -16.22 -17.48 15.26
N PRO A 407 -15.99 -17.81 16.54
CA PRO A 407 -16.08 -19.17 17.02
C PRO A 407 -17.51 -19.71 16.87
N LYS A 408 -17.62 -21.03 16.70
CA LYS A 408 -18.92 -21.73 16.81
C LYS A 408 -19.52 -21.50 18.21
N PRO A 409 -20.86 -21.39 18.34
CA PRO A 409 -21.87 -21.54 17.29
C PRO A 409 -22.15 -20.24 16.49
N TRP A 410 -21.50 -19.11 16.81
CA TRP A 410 -21.84 -17.80 16.25
C TRP A 410 -21.29 -17.59 14.83
N GLY A 411 -20.07 -18.05 14.59
CA GLY A 411 -19.48 -18.13 13.26
C GLY A 411 -19.15 -19.57 12.89
N ARG A 412 -18.23 -19.72 11.94
CA ARG A 412 -17.78 -21.03 11.44
C ARG A 412 -16.46 -21.49 12.07
N GLY A 413 -15.80 -20.62 12.84
CA GLY A 413 -14.42 -20.81 13.28
C GLY A 413 -13.45 -20.82 12.09
N ALA A 414 -13.78 -20.08 11.03
CA ALA A 414 -13.06 -20.15 9.76
C ALA A 414 -11.61 -19.69 9.92
N SER A 415 -10.68 -20.53 9.46
CA SER A 415 -9.28 -20.14 9.35
C SER A 415 -9.10 -18.94 8.39
N PRO A 416 -7.97 -18.21 8.44
CA PRO A 416 -7.73 -17.10 7.51
C PRO A 416 -7.91 -17.48 6.03
N VAL A 417 -7.42 -18.66 5.61
CA VAL A 417 -7.62 -19.20 4.26
C VAL A 417 -9.09 -19.48 3.97
N GLU A 418 -9.80 -20.11 4.90
CA GLU A 418 -11.24 -20.36 4.75
C GLU A 418 -12.04 -19.06 4.60
N GLN A 419 -11.69 -18.00 5.33
CA GLN A 419 -12.35 -16.70 5.20
C GLN A 419 -12.18 -16.08 3.80
N VAL A 420 -10.97 -16.18 3.23
CA VAL A 420 -10.70 -15.69 1.86
C VAL A 420 -11.55 -16.47 0.85
N ILE A 421 -11.58 -17.80 0.95
CA ILE A 421 -12.38 -18.64 0.05
C ILE A 421 -13.87 -18.32 0.18
N ILE A 422 -14.38 -18.21 1.41
CA ILE A 422 -15.79 -17.85 1.66
C ILE A 422 -16.11 -16.51 1.01
N GLN A 423 -15.24 -15.50 1.17
CA GLN A 423 -15.44 -14.19 0.55
C GLN A 423 -15.44 -14.26 -0.98
N GLN A 424 -14.49 -14.99 -1.58
CA GLN A 424 -14.38 -15.17 -3.03
C GLN A 424 -15.61 -15.87 -3.61
N GLU A 425 -16.04 -16.99 -3.01
CA GLU A 425 -17.17 -17.77 -3.50
C GLU A 425 -18.50 -17.04 -3.30
N LEU A 426 -18.71 -16.33 -2.17
CA LEU A 426 -19.87 -15.46 -1.97
C LEU A 426 -19.93 -14.35 -3.03
N LYS A 427 -18.80 -13.70 -3.32
CA LYS A 427 -18.68 -12.66 -4.37
C LYS A 427 -19.01 -13.23 -5.75
N ALA A 428 -18.44 -14.38 -6.11
CA ALA A 428 -18.67 -15.05 -7.39
C ALA A 428 -20.15 -15.45 -7.57
N ALA A 429 -20.78 -15.97 -6.52
CA ALA A 429 -22.20 -16.32 -6.52
C ALA A 429 -23.14 -15.12 -6.34
N LYS A 430 -22.62 -13.90 -6.18
CA LYS A 430 -23.37 -12.66 -5.89
C LYS A 430 -24.25 -12.75 -4.63
N VAL A 431 -23.87 -13.61 -3.68
CA VAL A 431 -24.54 -13.76 -2.39
C VAL A 431 -24.01 -12.68 -1.45
N LYS A 432 -24.92 -11.91 -0.83
CA LYS A 432 -24.56 -10.82 0.09
C LYS A 432 -25.03 -11.15 1.50
N ALA A 433 -24.09 -11.15 2.43
CA ALA A 433 -24.38 -11.21 3.86
C ALA A 433 -25.18 -9.98 4.32
N PRO A 434 -25.96 -10.09 5.43
CA PRO A 434 -26.61 -8.93 6.02
C PRO A 434 -25.57 -7.87 6.42
N ASN A 435 -25.86 -6.60 6.11
CA ASN A 435 -25.03 -5.49 6.53
C ASN A 435 -25.29 -5.19 8.01
N LEU A 436 -24.30 -5.46 8.87
CA LEU A 436 -24.42 -5.24 10.31
C LEU A 436 -24.27 -3.77 10.73
N VAL A 437 -23.95 -2.86 9.80
CA VAL A 437 -23.73 -1.43 10.04
C VAL A 437 -22.74 -1.25 11.21
N ILE A 438 -23.12 -0.53 12.28
CA ILE A 438 -22.29 -0.30 13.47
C ILE A 438 -22.03 -1.61 14.23
N GLY A 439 -22.95 -2.58 14.14
CA GLY A 439 -22.80 -3.89 14.76
C GLY A 439 -21.55 -4.65 14.28
N ALA A 440 -21.05 -4.38 13.07
CA ALA A 440 -19.88 -5.06 12.51
C ALA A 440 -18.62 -4.95 13.38
N TRP A 441 -18.45 -3.83 14.10
CA TRP A 441 -17.29 -3.61 14.98
C TRP A 441 -17.61 -3.60 16.47
N LEU A 442 -18.88 -3.45 16.86
CA LEU A 442 -19.32 -3.57 18.26
C LEU A 442 -19.40 -5.04 18.72
N VAL A 443 -20.01 -5.88 17.90
CA VAL A 443 -20.33 -7.28 18.24
C VAL A 443 -19.10 -8.13 18.59
N PRO A 444 -17.93 -8.00 17.94
CA PRO A 444 -16.75 -8.77 18.34
C PRO A 444 -16.36 -8.57 19.81
N SER A 445 -16.61 -7.38 20.38
CA SER A 445 -16.37 -7.12 21.81
C SER A 445 -17.34 -7.91 22.69
N LEU A 446 -18.60 -8.07 22.27
CA LEU A 446 -19.56 -8.92 22.98
C LEU A 446 -19.21 -10.41 22.89
N VAL A 447 -18.70 -10.87 21.75
CA VAL A 447 -18.20 -12.25 21.61
C VAL A 447 -17.04 -12.51 22.58
N ARG A 448 -16.14 -11.55 22.73
CA ARG A 448 -14.96 -11.69 23.58
C ARG A 448 -15.23 -11.53 25.08
N TYR A 449 -16.02 -10.52 25.45
CA TYR A 449 -16.17 -10.09 26.86
C TYR A 449 -17.58 -10.30 27.42
N GLY A 450 -18.56 -10.62 26.58
CA GLY A 450 -19.93 -10.83 27.02
C GLY A 450 -20.14 -12.16 27.76
N SER A 451 -21.11 -12.18 28.66
CA SER A 451 -21.60 -13.40 29.31
C SER A 451 -22.28 -14.32 28.29
N GLN A 452 -22.53 -15.58 28.68
CA GLN A 452 -23.21 -16.52 27.81
C GLN A 452 -24.65 -16.08 27.50
N GLU A 453 -25.36 -15.56 28.50
CA GLU A 453 -26.72 -15.06 28.40
C GLU A 453 -26.78 -13.85 27.45
N GLN A 454 -25.82 -12.93 27.56
CA GLN A 454 -25.69 -11.80 26.63
C GLN A 454 -25.46 -12.29 25.20
N LYS A 455 -24.57 -13.26 25.01
CA LYS A 455 -24.27 -13.83 23.68
C LYS A 455 -25.51 -14.45 23.05
N GLU A 456 -26.25 -15.26 23.81
CA GLU A 456 -27.49 -15.89 23.38
C GLU A 456 -28.59 -14.88 23.03
N ARG A 457 -28.73 -13.83 23.84
CA ARG A 457 -29.72 -12.78 23.64
C ARG A 457 -29.45 -11.93 22.40
N PHE A 458 -28.19 -11.57 22.16
CA PHE A 458 -27.86 -10.48 21.22
C PHE A 458 -27.20 -10.94 19.92
N LEU A 459 -26.43 -12.02 19.91
CA LEU A 459 -25.63 -12.37 18.72
C LEU A 459 -26.51 -12.83 17.56
N ARG A 460 -27.41 -13.80 17.77
CA ARG A 460 -28.22 -14.36 16.66
C ARG A 460 -29.08 -13.32 15.93
N PRO A 461 -29.90 -12.50 16.63
CA PRO A 461 -30.65 -11.44 15.94
C PRO A 461 -29.74 -10.48 15.17
N THR A 462 -28.57 -10.16 15.73
CA THR A 462 -27.60 -9.29 15.06
C THR A 462 -27.02 -9.93 13.80
N LEU A 463 -26.54 -11.17 13.87
CA LEU A 463 -25.92 -11.87 12.74
C LEU A 463 -26.89 -12.16 11.59
N ARG A 464 -28.19 -12.16 11.86
CA ARG A 464 -29.27 -12.22 10.87
C ARG A 464 -29.63 -10.84 10.27
N GLY A 465 -29.00 -9.76 10.73
CA GLY A 465 -29.32 -8.39 10.33
C GLY A 465 -30.63 -7.85 10.90
N GLN A 466 -31.19 -8.46 11.94
CA GLN A 466 -32.48 -8.10 12.54
C GLN A 466 -32.36 -7.12 13.71
N MET A 467 -31.13 -6.76 14.10
CA MET A 467 -30.86 -5.86 15.21
C MET A 467 -29.86 -4.79 14.79
N VAL A 468 -30.29 -3.54 14.91
CA VAL A 468 -29.51 -2.34 14.64
C VAL A 468 -28.92 -1.83 15.95
N TRP A 469 -27.62 -1.56 15.91
CA TRP A 469 -26.84 -1.06 17.03
C TRP A 469 -26.38 0.37 16.80
N CYS A 470 -26.19 1.12 17.88
CA CYS A 470 -25.46 2.38 17.87
C CYS A 470 -24.29 2.39 18.87
N GLN A 471 -23.33 3.29 18.66
CA GLN A 471 -22.12 3.41 19.49
C GLN A 471 -22.18 4.69 20.32
N LEU A 472 -22.44 4.55 21.62
CA LEU A 472 -22.61 5.65 22.59
C LEU A 472 -21.27 5.97 23.28
N PHE A 473 -20.29 6.41 22.50
CA PHE A 473 -18.92 6.65 22.97
C PHE A 473 -18.62 8.13 23.18
N SER A 474 -18.55 8.88 22.07
CA SER A 474 -18.12 10.28 22.05
C SER A 474 -19.07 11.19 22.81
N GLU A 475 -18.49 12.18 23.48
CA GLU A 475 -19.17 13.23 24.24
C GLU A 475 -18.76 14.60 23.72
N PRO A 476 -19.54 15.67 23.97
CA PRO A 476 -19.15 17.03 23.59
C PRO A 476 -17.75 17.43 24.11
N GLY A 477 -17.38 16.98 25.30
CA GLY A 477 -16.07 17.21 25.91
C GLY A 477 -15.03 16.10 25.70
N ALA A 478 -15.38 14.97 25.08
CA ALA A 478 -14.50 13.81 24.95
C ALA A 478 -14.71 13.07 23.62
N GLY A 479 -13.86 13.38 22.63
CA GLY A 479 -13.79 12.70 21.33
C GLY A 479 -12.47 11.96 21.16
N SER A 480 -11.43 12.64 20.68
CA SER A 480 -10.08 12.07 20.50
C SER A 480 -9.46 11.61 21.82
N ASP A 481 -9.65 12.35 22.91
CA ASP A 481 -9.31 11.92 24.28
C ASP A 481 -10.51 11.22 24.93
N LEU A 482 -10.97 10.13 24.31
CA LEU A 482 -12.18 9.40 24.71
C LEU A 482 -12.13 8.94 26.18
N ALA A 483 -10.94 8.68 26.71
CA ALA A 483 -10.72 8.30 28.10
C ALA A 483 -11.16 9.38 29.11
N SER A 484 -11.29 10.63 28.69
CA SER A 484 -11.73 11.76 29.52
C SER A 484 -13.24 11.94 29.56
N LEU A 485 -14.01 10.92 29.11
CA LEU A 485 -15.47 10.92 29.17
C LEU A 485 -16.01 11.19 30.59
N SER A 486 -17.15 11.87 30.62
CA SER A 486 -17.80 12.46 31.79
C SER A 486 -19.20 11.92 32.09
N MET A 487 -19.83 11.18 31.15
CA MET A 487 -21.09 10.47 31.42
C MET A 487 -20.94 9.60 32.65
N LYS A 488 -21.92 9.66 33.56
CA LYS A 488 -21.88 8.95 34.83
C LYS A 488 -22.76 7.71 34.79
N ALA A 489 -22.32 6.66 35.48
CA ALA A 489 -23.13 5.50 35.80
C ALA A 489 -23.09 5.30 37.32
N GLU A 490 -24.24 5.49 37.97
CA GLU A 490 -24.39 5.38 39.41
C GLU A 490 -25.01 4.03 39.79
N ARG A 491 -24.42 3.34 40.76
CA ARG A 491 -24.91 2.04 41.23
C ARG A 491 -26.27 2.23 41.92
N VAL A 492 -27.24 1.40 41.54
CA VAL A 492 -28.56 1.31 42.20
C VAL A 492 -28.91 -0.17 42.45
N GLU A 493 -30.05 -0.42 43.08
CA GLU A 493 -30.54 -1.79 43.24
C GLU A 493 -30.79 -2.45 41.87
N GLY A 494 -30.20 -3.63 41.65
CA GLY A 494 -30.36 -4.42 40.42
C GLY A 494 -29.62 -3.89 39.18
N GLY A 495 -28.87 -2.79 39.28
CA GLY A 495 -28.15 -2.24 38.13
C GLY A 495 -27.59 -0.84 38.35
N TRP A 496 -27.75 0.00 37.33
CA TRP A 496 -27.10 1.31 37.22
C TRP A 496 -28.06 2.37 36.68
N LYS A 497 -27.87 3.62 37.07
CA LYS A 497 -28.48 4.79 36.41
C LYS A 497 -27.44 5.55 35.62
N LEU A 498 -27.65 5.67 34.32
CA LEU A 498 -26.77 6.39 33.42
C LEU A 498 -27.30 7.81 33.20
N THR A 499 -26.45 8.81 33.41
CA THR A 499 -26.77 10.22 33.19
C THR A 499 -25.64 10.93 32.44
N GLY A 500 -25.99 11.58 31.33
CA GLY A 500 -25.07 12.37 30.53
C GLY A 500 -25.52 12.55 29.08
N GLN A 501 -24.59 13.00 28.24
CA GLN A 501 -24.83 13.24 26.82
C GLN A 501 -23.78 12.51 25.97
N LYS A 502 -24.24 11.84 24.93
CA LYS A 502 -23.41 11.36 23.81
C LYS A 502 -23.74 12.17 22.56
N ILE A 503 -22.76 12.25 21.65
CA ILE A 503 -22.87 13.00 20.41
C ILE A 503 -22.13 12.29 19.28
N TRP A 504 -22.49 12.59 18.03
CA TRP A 504 -22.00 11.92 16.82
C TRP A 504 -22.41 10.44 16.76
N THR A 505 -23.53 10.07 17.40
CA THR A 505 -23.98 8.68 17.47
C THR A 505 -24.73 8.31 16.19
N SER A 506 -24.03 7.61 15.28
CA SER A 506 -24.60 7.13 14.03
C SER A 506 -25.81 6.23 14.27
N VAL A 507 -26.86 6.39 13.44
CA VAL A 507 -28.08 5.56 13.38
C VAL A 507 -28.86 5.39 14.71
N ALA A 508 -28.61 6.20 15.74
CA ALA A 508 -29.24 6.06 17.05
C ALA A 508 -30.77 6.08 17.00
N GLN A 509 -31.37 6.87 16.11
CA GLN A 509 -32.82 6.97 15.92
C GLN A 509 -33.45 5.70 15.33
N HIS A 510 -32.63 4.79 14.81
CA HIS A 510 -33.05 3.51 14.24
C HIS A 510 -32.54 2.30 15.04
N ALA A 511 -31.65 2.52 16.02
CA ALA A 511 -31.04 1.48 16.81
C ALA A 511 -32.02 0.93 17.86
N GLN A 512 -32.00 -0.40 18.06
CA GLN A 512 -32.71 -1.02 19.17
C GLN A 512 -31.85 -0.97 20.45
N TRP A 513 -30.53 -1.09 20.30
CA TRP A 513 -29.59 -1.15 21.40
C TRP A 513 -28.35 -0.30 21.15
N GLY A 514 -27.74 0.20 22.21
CA GLY A 514 -26.50 0.98 22.17
C GLY A 514 -25.39 0.35 23.02
N PHE A 515 -24.17 0.30 22.51
CA PHE A 515 -22.97 0.00 23.29
C PHE A 515 -22.47 1.33 23.89
N CYS A 516 -22.58 1.49 25.22
CA CYS A 516 -22.30 2.73 25.93
C CYS A 516 -21.12 2.59 26.89
N ILE A 517 -20.26 3.61 26.94
CA ILE A 517 -19.21 3.72 27.95
C ILE A 517 -19.51 4.88 28.90
N ALA A 518 -19.42 4.62 30.20
CA ALA A 518 -19.71 5.59 31.26
C ALA A 518 -18.73 5.45 32.44
N ARG A 519 -18.51 6.55 33.14
CA ARG A 519 -17.70 6.68 34.34
C ARG A 519 -18.44 6.05 35.52
N THR A 520 -17.85 5.02 36.10
CA THR A 520 -18.33 4.35 37.32
C THR A 520 -17.45 4.63 38.53
N ALA A 521 -16.20 5.04 38.32
CA ALA A 521 -15.29 5.49 39.38
C ALA A 521 -14.64 6.84 38.99
N PRO A 522 -15.20 7.98 39.44
CA PRO A 522 -14.72 9.31 39.04
C PRO A 522 -13.34 9.67 39.63
N ASP A 523 -12.98 9.09 40.77
CA ASP A 523 -11.70 9.35 41.45
C ASP A 523 -10.55 8.42 40.99
N ALA A 524 -10.86 7.45 40.13
CA ALA A 524 -9.86 6.54 39.57
C ALA A 524 -9.07 7.23 38.43
N PRO A 525 -7.85 6.74 38.10
CA PRO A 525 -7.15 7.15 36.89
C PRO A 525 -8.06 7.05 35.66
N LYS A 526 -7.85 7.92 34.66
CA LYS A 526 -8.80 8.10 33.54
C LYS A 526 -9.22 6.81 32.80
N HIS A 527 -8.35 5.81 32.77
CA HIS A 527 -8.63 4.51 32.13
C HIS A 527 -9.31 3.49 33.07
N ASP A 528 -9.12 3.62 34.39
CA ASP A 528 -9.41 2.58 35.40
C ASP A 528 -10.74 2.82 36.14
N GLY A 529 -11.66 3.56 35.53
CA GLY A 529 -12.96 3.92 36.11
C GLY A 529 -14.10 3.97 35.09
N ILE A 530 -13.94 3.31 33.95
CA ILE A 530 -14.92 3.28 32.87
C ILE A 530 -15.57 1.89 32.86
N THR A 531 -16.89 1.81 32.73
CA THR A 531 -17.64 0.56 32.54
C THR A 531 -18.36 0.58 31.19
N TYR A 532 -18.56 -0.60 30.63
CA TYR A 532 -19.14 -0.83 29.32
C TYR A 532 -20.55 -1.43 29.47
N PHE A 533 -21.56 -0.81 28.87
CA PHE A 533 -22.98 -1.11 29.05
C PHE A 533 -23.69 -1.39 27.71
N LEU A 534 -24.70 -2.26 27.74
CA LEU A 534 -25.72 -2.40 26.72
C LEU A 534 -26.95 -1.61 27.14
N VAL A 535 -27.37 -0.63 26.34
CA VAL A 535 -28.49 0.27 26.65
C VAL A 535 -29.63 -0.02 25.67
N ASP A 536 -30.83 -0.34 26.18
CA ASP A 536 -32.03 -0.39 25.35
C ASP A 536 -32.41 1.05 24.99
N MET A 537 -32.39 1.35 23.69
CA MET A 537 -32.61 2.70 23.17
C MET A 537 -34.07 3.18 23.33
N LYS A 538 -34.98 2.30 23.75
CA LYS A 538 -36.37 2.64 24.12
C LYS A 538 -36.57 2.81 25.62
N SER A 539 -35.52 2.67 26.43
CA SER A 539 -35.61 2.86 27.88
C SER A 539 -36.12 4.27 28.22
N PRO A 540 -37.00 4.41 29.23
CA PRO A 540 -37.38 5.72 29.74
C PRO A 540 -36.13 6.54 30.13
N GLY A 541 -36.08 7.80 29.71
CA GLY A 541 -34.95 8.71 29.93
C GLY A 541 -33.93 8.77 28.78
N VAL A 542 -34.09 7.96 27.72
CA VAL A 542 -33.33 8.10 26.47
C VAL A 542 -34.03 9.12 25.55
N ASP A 543 -33.34 10.20 25.19
CA ASP A 543 -33.79 11.20 24.22
C ASP A 543 -32.79 11.29 23.06
N VAL A 544 -33.23 10.92 21.85
CA VAL A 544 -32.42 10.90 20.64
C VAL A 544 -32.79 12.08 19.76
N ARG A 545 -31.81 12.94 19.44
CA ARG A 545 -32.00 14.12 18.60
C ARG A 545 -31.12 14.03 17.35
N PRO A 546 -31.71 13.86 16.16
CA PRO A 546 -30.96 13.84 14.91
C PRO A 546 -30.23 15.16 14.67
N LEU A 547 -28.97 15.07 14.24
CA LEU A 547 -28.17 16.21 13.84
C LEU A 547 -28.07 16.23 12.32
N ARG A 548 -28.41 17.38 11.72
CA ARG A 548 -28.33 17.56 10.28
C ARG A 548 -26.89 17.89 9.88
N GLU A 549 -26.26 17.05 9.07
CA GLU A 549 -24.88 17.24 8.63
C GLU A 549 -24.74 18.01 7.30
N LEU A 550 -23.50 18.16 6.84
CA LEU A 550 -23.10 18.91 5.65
C LEU A 550 -23.82 18.46 4.36
N THR A 551 -24.17 17.17 4.24
CA THR A 551 -24.92 16.64 3.09
C THR A 551 -26.40 17.04 3.10
N GLY A 552 -26.89 17.59 4.21
CA GLY A 552 -28.30 17.84 4.47
C GLY A 552 -29.08 16.65 5.02
N ASP A 553 -28.46 15.46 5.09
CA ASP A 553 -29.00 14.26 5.75
C ASP A 553 -28.88 14.39 7.29
N ALA A 554 -29.36 13.38 8.04
CA ALA A 554 -29.24 13.29 9.49
C ALA A 554 -28.76 11.89 9.92
N LEU A 555 -27.52 11.57 9.59
CA LEU A 555 -26.94 10.22 9.79
C LEU A 555 -26.48 9.95 11.23
N PHE A 556 -26.28 10.99 12.03
CA PHE A 556 -25.87 10.88 13.43
C PHE A 556 -26.69 11.78 14.35
N ASN A 557 -26.59 11.51 15.66
CA ASN A 557 -27.51 12.06 16.66
C ASN A 557 -26.75 12.53 17.91
N GLU A 558 -27.37 13.46 18.63
CA GLU A 558 -27.18 13.60 20.07
C GLU A 558 -28.07 12.60 20.80
N VAL A 559 -27.55 12.01 21.87
CA VAL A 559 -28.31 11.10 22.72
C VAL A 559 -28.14 11.53 24.16
N PHE A 560 -29.23 11.95 24.78
CA PHE A 560 -29.28 12.28 26.20
C PHE A 560 -29.77 11.05 26.96
N LEU A 561 -29.07 10.72 28.04
CA LEU A 561 -29.48 9.71 29.00
C LEU A 561 -29.73 10.47 30.31
N ASP A 562 -30.97 10.46 30.79
CA ASP A 562 -31.36 11.07 32.05
C ASP A 562 -31.86 10.00 33.03
N GLY A 563 -30.96 9.55 33.91
CA GLY A 563 -31.27 8.54 34.92
C GLY A 563 -31.71 7.19 34.33
N VAL A 564 -31.23 6.84 33.14
CA VAL A 564 -31.61 5.62 32.41
C VAL A 564 -31.17 4.41 33.19
N PHE A 565 -32.12 3.55 33.58
CA PHE A 565 -31.81 2.32 34.29
C PHE A 565 -31.23 1.27 33.34
N VAL A 566 -30.09 0.71 33.70
CA VAL A 566 -29.42 -0.40 33.00
C VAL A 566 -29.19 -1.54 33.99
N PRO A 567 -29.77 -2.73 33.78
CA PRO A 567 -29.61 -3.86 34.69
C PRO A 567 -28.18 -4.40 34.72
N ASP A 568 -27.82 -5.10 35.81
CA ASP A 568 -26.48 -5.69 35.98
C ASP A 568 -26.09 -6.67 34.85
N ASP A 569 -27.06 -7.40 34.30
CA ASP A 569 -26.85 -8.33 33.18
C ASP A 569 -26.57 -7.64 31.84
N CYS A 570 -26.63 -6.31 31.78
CA CYS A 570 -26.28 -5.48 30.64
C CYS A 570 -24.90 -4.81 30.79
N VAL A 571 -24.11 -5.15 31.81
CA VAL A 571 -22.69 -4.80 31.91
C VAL A 571 -21.85 -5.78 31.10
N VAL A 572 -21.01 -5.30 30.19
CA VAL A 572 -20.13 -6.14 29.36
C VAL A 572 -18.71 -6.15 29.94
N GLY A 573 -18.24 -7.34 30.31
CA GLY A 573 -16.97 -7.50 31.04
C GLY A 573 -17.07 -7.05 32.49
N GLU A 574 -15.93 -6.70 33.09
CA GLU A 574 -15.85 -6.32 34.51
C GLU A 574 -16.10 -4.81 34.71
N VAL A 575 -16.74 -4.46 35.83
CA VAL A 575 -16.94 -3.07 36.26
C VAL A 575 -15.59 -2.37 36.42
N ASN A 576 -15.50 -1.11 35.98
CA ASN A 576 -14.29 -0.29 35.90
C ASN A 576 -13.22 -0.76 34.89
N GLN A 577 -13.42 -1.88 34.19
CA GLN A 577 -12.50 -2.41 33.17
C GLN A 577 -13.03 -2.19 31.73
N GLY A 578 -14.04 -1.34 31.56
CA GLY A 578 -14.67 -1.05 30.28
C GLY A 578 -13.73 -0.41 29.25
N TRP A 579 -12.64 0.24 29.67
CA TRP A 579 -11.65 0.78 28.73
C TRP A 579 -10.96 -0.31 27.90
N GLN A 580 -10.72 -1.50 28.49
CA GLN A 580 -10.17 -2.64 27.76
C GLN A 580 -11.14 -3.11 26.66
N VAL A 581 -12.44 -3.17 26.97
CA VAL A 581 -13.50 -3.53 26.03
C VAL A 581 -13.60 -2.48 24.92
N ALA A 582 -13.62 -1.19 25.27
CA ALA A 582 -13.65 -0.08 24.32
C ALA A 582 -12.45 -0.08 23.36
N ARG A 583 -11.24 -0.36 23.86
CA ARG A 583 -10.05 -0.52 23.01
C ARG A 583 -10.18 -1.66 22.02
N ASN A 584 -10.80 -2.77 22.41
CA ASN A 584 -11.09 -3.86 21.48
C ASN A 584 -12.08 -3.39 20.39
N THR A 585 -13.18 -2.73 20.76
CA THR A 585 -14.14 -2.15 19.81
C THR A 585 -13.46 -1.20 18.81
N LEU A 586 -12.66 -0.25 19.29
CA LEU A 586 -11.96 0.74 18.45
C LEU A 586 -10.88 0.13 17.54
N SER A 587 -10.33 -1.02 17.90
CA SER A 587 -9.43 -1.77 17.01
C SER A 587 -10.21 -2.45 15.89
N ASN A 588 -11.35 -3.08 16.19
CA ASN A 588 -12.22 -3.68 15.18
C ASN A 588 -12.79 -2.62 14.22
N GLU A 589 -13.21 -1.46 14.76
CA GLU A 589 -13.71 -0.33 13.96
C GLU A 589 -12.66 0.10 12.92
N ARG A 590 -11.40 0.22 13.33
CA ARG A 590 -10.30 0.57 12.41
C ARG A 590 -10.15 -0.43 11.27
N VAL A 591 -10.25 -1.73 11.56
CA VAL A 591 -10.21 -2.79 10.54
C VAL A 591 -11.41 -2.65 9.60
N SER A 592 -12.64 -2.58 10.13
CA SER A 592 -13.86 -2.45 9.33
C SER A 592 -13.89 -1.20 8.44
N LEU A 593 -13.35 -0.08 8.93
CA LEU A 593 -13.25 1.15 8.15
C LEU A 593 -12.15 1.09 7.08
N SER A 594 -11.08 0.33 7.32
CA SER A 594 -9.98 0.15 6.35
C SER A 594 -10.36 -0.74 5.15
N THR A 595 -11.39 -1.58 5.28
CA THR A 595 -11.87 -2.47 4.22
C THR A 595 -12.89 -1.82 3.27
N GLY A 596 -13.16 -0.52 3.42
CA GLY A 596 -13.98 0.26 2.48
C GLY A 596 -15.47 -0.06 2.57
N GLY A 597 -16.19 0.59 3.49
CA GLY A 597 -17.64 0.40 3.73
C GLY A 597 -18.59 0.89 2.64
N GLY A 598 -18.20 0.88 1.35
CA GLY A 598 -19.09 1.13 0.20
C GLY A 598 -19.70 2.53 0.08
N LEU A 599 -19.35 3.49 0.93
CA LEU A 599 -19.93 4.84 0.97
C LEU A 599 -19.05 5.93 0.32
N GLY A 600 -17.93 5.56 -0.30
CA GLY A 600 -16.96 6.49 -0.91
C GLY A 600 -16.72 6.24 -2.38
N MET A 601 -15.99 7.15 -3.03
CA MET A 601 -15.62 7.07 -4.45
C MET A 601 -14.25 6.39 -4.61
N GLY A 602 -14.23 5.15 -5.08
CA GLY A 602 -13.01 4.39 -5.36
C GLY A 602 -12.59 4.45 -6.84
N VAL A 603 -11.63 3.60 -7.21
CA VAL A 603 -11.22 3.43 -8.63
C VAL A 603 -12.39 2.97 -9.51
N PRO A 604 -13.27 2.03 -9.11
CA PRO A 604 -14.41 1.64 -9.94
C PRO A 604 -15.33 2.83 -10.26
N GLU A 605 -15.61 3.70 -9.29
CA GLU A 605 -16.43 4.90 -9.47
C GLU A 605 -15.73 5.94 -10.37
N LEU A 606 -14.42 6.14 -10.19
CA LEU A 606 -13.60 7.00 -11.05
C LEU A 606 -13.64 6.55 -12.52
N LEU A 607 -13.37 5.26 -12.77
CA LEU A 607 -13.38 4.71 -14.12
C LEU A 607 -14.77 4.74 -14.73
N LYS A 608 -15.82 4.46 -13.93
CA LYS A 608 -17.21 4.58 -14.38
C LYS A 608 -17.54 6.02 -14.78
N PHE A 609 -17.09 7.01 -14.02
CA PHE A 609 -17.31 8.43 -14.32
C PHE A 609 -16.67 8.82 -15.66
N PHE A 610 -15.42 8.42 -15.92
CA PHE A 610 -14.71 8.77 -17.15
C PHE A 610 -14.97 7.84 -18.34
N LYS A 611 -15.66 6.72 -18.15
CA LYS A 611 -15.99 5.77 -19.22
C LYS A 611 -16.77 6.47 -20.35
N GLY A 612 -16.23 6.40 -21.57
CA GLY A 612 -16.84 7.00 -22.75
C GLY A 612 -16.70 8.52 -22.87
N ARG A 613 -16.00 9.19 -21.93
CA ARG A 613 -15.67 10.61 -22.04
C ARG A 613 -14.39 10.82 -22.85
N ARG A 614 -14.33 11.93 -23.59
CA ARG A 614 -13.08 12.37 -24.23
C ARG A 614 -12.19 13.02 -23.17
N LEU A 615 -10.98 12.49 -23.00
CA LEU A 615 -9.97 13.04 -22.09
C LEU A 615 -8.89 13.77 -22.90
N ASP A 616 -8.45 14.92 -22.40
CA ASP A 616 -7.20 15.53 -22.86
C ASP A 616 -6.00 14.93 -22.11
N ALA A 617 -4.78 15.25 -22.56
CA ALA A 617 -3.57 14.66 -22.00
C ALA A 617 -3.39 14.95 -20.49
N VAL A 618 -3.87 16.11 -20.01
CA VAL A 618 -3.78 16.47 -18.58
C VAL A 618 -4.75 15.61 -17.78
N THR A 619 -5.99 15.50 -18.24
CA THR A 619 -7.04 14.72 -17.61
C THR A 619 -6.67 13.23 -17.59
N THR A 620 -6.13 12.70 -18.69
CA THR A 620 -5.68 11.30 -18.77
C THR A 620 -4.58 11.02 -17.74
N ALA A 621 -3.59 11.92 -17.60
CA ALA A 621 -2.53 11.75 -16.61
C ALA A 621 -3.04 11.81 -15.16
N GLU A 622 -3.94 12.74 -14.82
CA GLU A 622 -4.50 12.84 -13.45
C GLU A 622 -5.39 11.65 -13.10
N VAL A 623 -6.23 11.16 -14.04
CA VAL A 623 -6.98 9.91 -13.86
C VAL A 623 -6.03 8.75 -13.59
N GLY A 624 -4.95 8.66 -14.37
CA GLY A 624 -3.95 7.61 -14.23
C GLY A 624 -3.23 7.63 -12.88
N LYS A 625 -2.92 8.81 -12.38
CA LYS A 625 -2.32 8.99 -11.06
C LYS A 625 -3.26 8.51 -9.94
N LEU A 626 -4.54 8.87 -10.01
CA LEU A 626 -5.55 8.39 -9.07
C LEU A 626 -5.72 6.86 -9.16
N VAL A 627 -5.74 6.29 -10.37
CA VAL A 627 -5.81 4.83 -10.55
C VAL A 627 -4.58 4.14 -9.94
N ALA A 628 -3.37 4.67 -10.17
CA ALA A 628 -2.15 4.12 -9.58
C ALA A 628 -2.14 4.21 -8.05
N GLN A 629 -2.63 5.32 -7.49
CA GLN A 629 -2.81 5.46 -6.04
C GLN A 629 -3.80 4.43 -5.49
N GLY A 630 -4.99 4.29 -6.09
CA GLY A 630 -5.97 3.30 -5.69
C GLY A 630 -5.44 1.86 -5.79
N GLN A 631 -4.73 1.52 -6.88
CA GLN A 631 -4.08 0.22 -7.04
C GLN A 631 -3.07 -0.02 -5.89
N SER A 632 -2.24 0.96 -5.55
CA SER A 632 -1.27 0.81 -4.45
C SER A 632 -1.95 0.55 -3.08
N ILE A 633 -3.14 1.11 -2.85
CA ILE A 633 -3.91 0.89 -1.62
C ILE A 633 -4.47 -0.52 -1.57
N ASP A 634 -4.99 -1.02 -2.70
CA ASP A 634 -5.48 -2.38 -2.82
C ASP A 634 -4.34 -3.39 -2.60
N LEU A 635 -3.17 -3.15 -3.20
CA LEU A 635 -1.96 -3.96 -3.01
C LEU A 635 -1.48 -3.98 -1.56
N LEU A 636 -1.53 -2.85 -0.85
CA LEU A 636 -1.23 -2.83 0.60
C LEU A 636 -2.21 -3.70 1.39
N GLY A 637 -3.49 -3.69 1.00
CA GLY A 637 -4.49 -4.59 1.55
C GLY A 637 -4.13 -6.06 1.36
N LEU A 638 -3.80 -6.46 0.12
CA LEU A 638 -3.40 -7.83 -0.20
C LEU A 638 -2.14 -8.27 0.55
N ARG A 639 -1.10 -7.42 0.57
CA ARG A 639 0.16 -7.73 1.28
C ARG A 639 -0.06 -7.91 2.79
N THR A 640 -0.97 -7.13 3.37
CA THR A 640 -1.36 -7.29 4.78
C THR A 640 -2.05 -8.64 5.00
N THR A 641 -3.00 -9.01 4.13
CA THR A 641 -3.68 -10.32 4.19
C THR A 641 -2.69 -11.47 4.05
N LEU A 642 -1.76 -11.41 3.08
CA LEU A 642 -0.75 -12.44 2.86
C LEU A 642 0.14 -12.65 4.10
N LYS A 643 0.57 -11.58 4.77
CA LYS A 643 1.33 -11.71 6.04
C LYS A 643 0.51 -12.33 7.17
N GLN A 644 -0.78 -12.02 7.26
CA GLN A 644 -1.67 -12.65 8.24
C GLN A 644 -1.83 -14.15 7.99
N LEU A 645 -1.87 -14.59 6.72
CA LEU A 645 -1.87 -16.02 6.39
C LEU A 645 -0.59 -16.71 6.87
N ASN A 646 0.54 -16.01 6.87
CA ASN A 646 1.82 -16.49 7.39
C ASN A 646 1.98 -16.29 8.92
N GLY A 647 0.89 -16.08 9.66
CA GLY A 647 0.89 -16.03 11.12
C GLY A 647 1.33 -14.71 11.75
N VAL A 648 1.52 -13.65 10.97
CA VAL A 648 1.88 -12.32 11.49
C VAL A 648 0.62 -11.61 12.01
N GLU A 649 0.62 -11.21 13.28
CA GLU A 649 -0.52 -10.49 13.86
C GLU A 649 -0.72 -9.11 13.19
N PRO A 650 -1.98 -8.67 13.00
CA PRO A 650 -2.28 -7.34 12.48
C PRO A 650 -1.78 -6.23 13.43
N GLY A 651 -0.95 -5.33 12.94
CA GLY A 651 -0.41 -4.21 13.70
C GLY A 651 -1.02 -2.85 13.33
N ALA A 652 -0.21 -1.80 13.40
CA ALA A 652 -0.63 -0.44 13.06
C ALA A 652 -0.75 -0.18 11.54
N GLU A 653 -0.48 -1.17 10.69
CA GLU A 653 -0.63 -1.14 9.23
C GLU A 653 -2.07 -0.82 8.79
N ALA A 654 -3.08 -1.24 9.56
CA ALA A 654 -4.47 -0.86 9.31
C ALA A 654 -4.67 0.67 9.35
N SER A 655 -3.87 1.39 10.14
CA SER A 655 -3.89 2.86 10.21
C SER A 655 -3.34 3.49 8.93
N VAL A 656 -2.31 2.89 8.33
CA VAL A 656 -1.75 3.30 7.03
C VAL A 656 -2.81 3.15 5.94
N ARG A 657 -3.41 1.96 5.84
CA ARG A 657 -4.47 1.68 4.84
C ARG A 657 -5.67 2.59 5.03
N LYS A 658 -6.13 2.79 6.28
CA LYS A 658 -7.23 3.71 6.58
C LYS A 658 -6.92 5.11 6.06
N LEU A 659 -5.76 5.68 6.44
CA LEU A 659 -5.39 7.05 6.08
C LEU A 659 -5.34 7.23 4.56
N LEU A 660 -4.68 6.32 3.85
CA LEU A 660 -4.61 6.36 2.40
C LEU A 660 -5.99 6.23 1.76
N GLY A 661 -6.78 5.25 2.21
CA GLY A 661 -8.12 5.00 1.67
C GLY A 661 -9.04 6.22 1.80
N VAL A 662 -9.12 6.84 2.99
CA VAL A 662 -10.03 7.99 3.19
C VAL A 662 -9.58 9.23 2.43
N GLN A 663 -8.26 9.48 2.33
CA GLN A 663 -7.74 10.57 1.51
C GLN A 663 -8.02 10.34 0.02
N PHE A 664 -7.77 9.13 -0.46
CA PHE A 664 -8.03 8.75 -1.85
C PHE A 664 -9.50 8.93 -2.23
N ASN A 665 -10.44 8.53 -1.34
CA ASN A 665 -11.86 8.74 -1.59
C ASN A 665 -12.23 10.23 -1.72
N GLN A 666 -11.60 11.11 -0.94
CA GLN A 666 -11.77 12.55 -1.07
C GLN A 666 -11.18 13.06 -2.39
N ASP A 667 -9.97 12.64 -2.73
CA ASP A 667 -9.28 13.09 -3.95
C ASP A 667 -10.05 12.69 -5.22
N VAL A 668 -10.61 11.47 -5.26
CA VAL A 668 -11.46 11.03 -6.37
C VAL A 668 -12.78 11.82 -6.41
N ALA A 669 -13.44 12.02 -5.27
CA ALA A 669 -14.69 12.77 -5.23
C ALA A 669 -14.50 14.23 -5.65
N ASP A 670 -13.42 14.88 -5.17
CA ASP A 670 -13.05 16.25 -5.52
C ASP A 670 -12.71 16.37 -7.01
N TYR A 671 -11.96 15.40 -7.56
CA TYR A 671 -11.59 15.40 -8.96
C TYR A 671 -12.80 15.18 -9.89
N CYS A 672 -13.66 14.20 -9.59
CA CYS A 672 -14.90 13.98 -10.34
C CYS A 672 -15.84 15.18 -10.22
N TRP A 673 -15.91 15.82 -9.05
CA TRP A 673 -16.70 17.05 -8.86
C TRP A 673 -16.18 18.17 -9.77
N ALA A 674 -14.88 18.46 -9.74
CA ALA A 674 -14.26 19.50 -10.56
C ALA A 674 -14.40 19.22 -12.06
N ALA A 675 -14.27 17.96 -12.48
CA ALA A 675 -14.38 17.54 -13.88
C ALA A 675 -15.77 17.74 -14.50
N GLN A 676 -16.81 18.00 -13.70
CA GLN A 676 -18.15 18.32 -14.21
C GLN A 676 -18.29 19.79 -14.69
N GLY A 677 -17.34 20.67 -14.38
CA GLY A 677 -17.44 22.09 -14.73
C GLY A 677 -18.67 22.76 -14.12
N GLU A 678 -19.42 23.53 -14.92
CA GLU A 678 -20.62 24.26 -14.45
C GLU A 678 -21.71 23.34 -13.88
N ALA A 679 -21.82 22.08 -14.34
CA ALA A 679 -22.80 21.13 -13.83
C ALA A 679 -22.58 20.81 -12.33
N ALA A 680 -21.35 20.97 -11.83
CA ALA A 680 -20.98 20.81 -10.43
C ALA A 680 -21.66 21.84 -9.50
N ALA A 681 -22.23 22.92 -10.05
CA ALA A 681 -23.02 23.92 -9.32
C ALA A 681 -24.45 23.46 -8.98
N THR A 682 -24.83 22.23 -9.37
CA THR A 682 -26.17 21.67 -9.11
C THR A 682 -26.08 20.44 -8.23
N GLU A 683 -27.10 20.23 -7.38
CA GLU A 683 -27.25 19.05 -6.52
C GLU A 683 -28.53 18.29 -6.86
N THR A 684 -28.79 18.05 -8.15
CA THR A 684 -30.03 17.42 -8.61
C THR A 684 -30.10 15.97 -8.10
N PRO A 685 -31.11 15.59 -7.28
CA PRO A 685 -31.18 14.26 -6.68
C PRO A 685 -31.14 13.15 -7.74
N MET A 686 -30.32 12.12 -7.48
CA MET A 686 -30.10 10.95 -8.34
C MET A 686 -29.48 11.24 -9.72
N ALA A 687 -29.29 12.50 -10.11
CA ALA A 687 -28.46 12.85 -11.26
C ALA A 687 -26.97 12.76 -10.89
N GLU A 688 -26.08 12.68 -11.89
CA GLU A 688 -24.63 12.62 -11.67
C GLU A 688 -24.14 13.77 -10.78
N SER A 689 -24.62 14.99 -11.01
CA SER A 689 -24.25 16.16 -10.22
C SER A 689 -24.61 16.03 -8.73
N GLY A 690 -25.82 15.56 -8.41
CA GLY A 690 -26.22 15.29 -7.02
C GLY A 690 -25.49 14.10 -6.39
N ILE A 691 -25.21 13.03 -7.14
CA ILE A 691 -24.46 11.86 -6.64
C ILE A 691 -23.03 12.26 -6.28
N ILE A 692 -22.35 12.97 -7.18
CA ILE A 692 -20.96 13.40 -6.98
C ILE A 692 -20.88 14.50 -5.91
N ALA A 693 -21.79 15.46 -5.88
CA ALA A 693 -21.85 16.47 -4.82
C ALA A 693 -22.04 15.83 -3.44
N ARG A 694 -22.99 14.89 -3.31
CA ARG A 694 -23.20 14.17 -2.06
C ARG A 694 -21.96 13.37 -1.65
N ALA A 695 -21.31 12.68 -2.59
CA ALA A 695 -20.08 11.94 -2.31
C ALA A 695 -18.95 12.86 -1.83
N MET A 696 -18.75 14.01 -2.50
CA MET A 696 -17.76 15.02 -2.13
C MET A 696 -18.03 15.57 -0.72
N LEU A 697 -19.27 15.98 -0.42
CA LEU A 697 -19.64 16.50 0.91
C LEU A 697 -19.50 15.43 2.00
N PHE A 698 -19.97 14.21 1.76
CA PHE A 698 -19.90 13.11 2.74
C PHE A 698 -18.45 12.68 3.01
N SER A 699 -17.60 12.67 1.99
CA SER A 699 -16.20 12.23 2.10
C SER A 699 -15.41 13.01 3.17
N ARG A 700 -15.81 14.26 3.48
CA ARG A 700 -15.19 15.09 4.53
C ARG A 700 -15.30 14.50 5.93
N ALA A 701 -16.32 13.70 6.20
CA ALA A 701 -16.46 13.02 7.49
C ALA A 701 -15.41 11.89 7.66
N MET A 702 -14.94 11.29 6.56
CA MET A 702 -14.10 10.08 6.58
C MET A 702 -12.73 10.28 7.23
N THR A 703 -12.20 11.50 7.20
CA THR A 703 -10.93 11.87 7.85
C THR A 703 -11.09 12.23 9.33
N ILE A 704 -12.33 12.22 9.84
CA ILE A 704 -12.68 12.62 11.21
C ILE A 704 -13.06 11.40 12.05
N TYR A 705 -14.01 10.58 11.58
CA TYR A 705 -14.50 9.42 12.35
C TYR A 705 -13.52 8.24 12.34
N GLY A 706 -13.67 7.32 13.30
CA GLY A 706 -12.75 6.19 13.49
C GLY A 706 -11.31 6.62 13.82
N GLY A 707 -11.13 7.84 14.36
CA GLY A 707 -9.85 8.48 14.69
C GLY A 707 -9.34 9.40 13.58
N THR A 708 -9.11 10.68 13.91
CA THR A 708 -8.72 11.71 12.92
C THR A 708 -7.41 11.38 12.22
N THR A 709 -7.17 12.00 11.06
CA THR A 709 -5.90 11.90 10.33
C THR A 709 -4.68 12.12 11.23
N GLU A 710 -4.72 13.11 12.11
CA GLU A 710 -3.63 13.44 13.04
C GLU A 710 -3.40 12.32 14.06
N VAL A 711 -4.47 11.72 14.58
CA VAL A 711 -4.38 10.56 15.48
C VAL A 711 -3.80 9.35 14.75
N GLN A 712 -4.19 9.09 13.50
CA GLN A 712 -3.61 8.01 12.71
C GLN A 712 -2.11 8.25 12.46
N LEU A 713 -1.72 9.48 12.12
CA LEU A 713 -0.31 9.84 11.92
C LEU A 713 0.51 9.72 13.21
N ASN A 714 -0.06 10.06 14.36
CA ASN A 714 0.57 9.81 15.67
C ASN A 714 0.76 8.31 15.91
N ILE A 715 -0.28 7.49 15.68
CA ILE A 715 -0.19 6.03 15.83
C ILE A 715 0.91 5.46 14.94
N ILE A 716 0.97 5.87 13.67
CA ILE A 716 1.99 5.41 12.72
C ILE A 716 3.40 5.81 13.21
N GLY A 717 3.60 7.08 13.56
CA GLY A 717 4.88 7.56 14.08
C GLY A 717 5.33 6.83 15.35
N GLU A 718 4.42 6.59 16.29
CA GLU A 718 4.75 6.00 17.59
C GLU A 718 4.88 4.48 17.55
N ARG A 719 4.01 3.78 16.79
CA ARG A 719 3.94 2.31 16.77
C ARG A 719 4.81 1.69 15.69
N LEU A 720 4.93 2.32 14.52
CA LEU A 720 5.70 1.77 13.41
C LEU A 720 7.11 2.36 13.32
N LEU A 721 7.28 3.63 13.67
CA LEU A 721 8.60 4.28 13.66
C LEU A 721 9.23 4.41 15.05
N GLY A 722 8.50 4.10 16.14
CA GLY A 722 9.01 4.21 17.51
C GLY A 722 9.31 5.64 17.94
N LEU A 723 8.68 6.64 17.33
CA LEU A 723 8.83 8.04 17.72
C LEU A 723 8.22 8.28 19.11
N PRO A 724 8.77 9.22 19.88
CA PRO A 724 8.28 9.51 21.23
C PRO A 724 6.85 10.07 21.22
N ARG A 725 6.06 9.70 22.24
CA ARG A 725 4.69 10.17 22.42
C ARG A 725 4.62 11.67 22.66
N ASP A 726 3.47 12.24 22.38
CA ASP A 726 3.16 13.64 22.74
C ASP A 726 3.32 13.85 24.26
N PRO A 727 3.74 15.05 24.72
CA PRO A 727 3.87 15.33 26.13
C PRO A 727 2.51 15.23 26.84
N GLU A 728 2.52 14.78 28.09
CA GLU A 728 1.32 14.87 28.92
C GLU A 728 0.97 16.36 29.15
N PRO A 729 -0.30 16.77 29.01
CA PRO A 729 -0.70 18.13 29.29
C PRO A 729 -0.27 18.56 30.70
N GLY A 730 0.49 19.65 30.81
CA GLY A 730 0.92 20.23 32.09
C GLY A 730 2.22 19.68 32.68
N LYS A 731 2.98 18.86 31.94
CA LYS A 731 4.35 18.46 32.29
C LYS A 731 5.40 19.05 31.37
#